data_AF-A0A9Q0V211-F1
#
_entry.id   AF-A0A9Q0V211-F1
#
_cell.length_a   1.000
_cell.length_b   1.000
_cell.length_c   1.000
_cell.angle_alpha   90.00
_cell.angle_beta   90.00
_cell.angle_gamma   90.00
#
_symmetry.space_group_name_H-M   'P 1'
#
loop_
_entity.id
_entity.type
_entity.pdbx_description
1 polymer ?
#
loop_
_entity_poly.entity_id
_entity_poly.type
_entity_poly.pdbx_seq_one_letter_code
_entity_poly.pdbx_strand_id
1 'polypeptide(L)'
;MYSSSGDSNGYHQDNKQQFGMSQRDRVRRVRAKSRDGFGEEQKVTPCTEFDKAYFNSYAHVGIHEEMIKDHVRTNTYRDAIFHHQSLIEGKVVVDVGCGTGILSIFCAQAGAKRVYAVDASDIAVQANEVVKANNLSDKVIVLHGRVEDVEINEEVDVIISEWMGYMLLYESMLGSVITARDRWLKHGGLILPSNATLYMAPVTHPDRYRESIEFWRNVYGIDMSAMLPLAKQCAFEEPSVETISGENVLTWPHVVKHVDCYTITIDELESVTTTYKFRSMMRAPFHGFAFWFDVEFGGPAASLINPRVPVLPTVPSNNSPMDGSQRKKRTNPNEALVLSTAPEDPPTHWQQTLIYFYDPIDVEQDQLIEGSATLTQSKENRRFMNINLRYSSGGRSFVKESVMRKKVQSSDFSPSKAAKENRCSFMKMNLSSSITKPALFNTANIFSSLNDGKLPSTTLKTPLSMSPHRHKTTATQILKTSFKANSSIANAEVPVEVEVAEGYSMTQFCDKVIDVFLNEKPRVKEWRKYLVFREEWNKYKESFYTRCRTRADRETDPTMKQRLISLASNVNKIDEAMEKHDELLKEIQDNPTDLDAIVAKRRKDFTGDFFRFLALLSETYDNLEDRDGVARLVAKCMSAVSAFDKTLESLETLDAAQAKFDDILNSSSVDAACEKIKSLAKAKELDSSLILLINSAWATAKESTSVKNEVKDIMYSLYKAMKRSLRSISPKEIKLLKHLLNIADPEERFSALATAFSPGDDHEAKDPYALYTTPKELHKWIKIMLDSYHLNKEDTDIKEARKMSQPVIIQRLFILKETIEEEYLEKTTLQTQPEGDTKSEEE
;
A
#
# COMPACT_ATOMS: atom_id res chain seq x y z
N MET A 1 24.52 -60.76 55.33
CA MET A 1 23.52 -61.83 55.59
C MET A 1 22.52 -61.84 54.43
N TYR A 2 21.96 -63.01 54.11
CA TYR A 2 20.71 -63.36 53.40
C TYR A 2 19.82 -62.26 52.73
N SER A 3 19.07 -62.51 51.63
CA SER A 3 19.05 -63.59 50.59
C SER A 3 17.85 -63.42 49.61
N SER A 4 17.98 -63.91 48.35
CA SER A 4 16.87 -64.30 47.41
C SER A 4 15.95 -63.16 46.89
N SER A 5 15.42 -63.10 45.65
CA SER A 5 15.59 -63.74 44.30
C SER A 5 14.65 -62.94 43.33
N GLY A 6 14.66 -62.95 41.99
CA GLY A 6 15.24 -63.81 40.93
C GLY A 6 14.09 -64.29 40.00
N ASP A 7 14.08 -64.20 38.66
CA ASP A 7 15.07 -63.79 37.63
C ASP A 7 14.33 -63.21 36.38
N SER A 8 14.88 -62.25 35.59
CA SER A 8 15.75 -62.39 34.38
C SER A 8 15.18 -63.29 33.25
N ASN A 9 15.23 -62.97 31.94
CA ASN A 9 15.97 -61.98 31.10
C ASN A 9 15.04 -61.45 29.95
N GLY A 10 15.41 -60.78 28.84
CA GLY A 10 16.68 -60.40 28.17
C GLY A 10 16.45 -59.59 26.86
N TYR A 11 17.41 -59.55 25.91
CA TYR A 11 17.35 -58.78 24.63
C TYR A 11 18.14 -59.48 23.47
N HIS A 12 17.77 -59.24 22.20
CA HIS A 12 18.39 -59.73 20.93
C HIS A 12 18.36 -61.28 20.73
N GLN A 13 18.41 -61.89 19.52
CA GLN A 13 19.12 -61.53 18.28
C GLN A 13 18.55 -62.23 17.01
N ASP A 14 18.79 -61.63 15.82
CA ASP A 14 19.01 -62.21 14.47
C ASP A 14 18.05 -63.21 13.72
N ASN A 15 17.63 -62.73 12.53
CA ASN A 15 17.78 -63.34 11.18
C ASN A 15 16.65 -64.09 10.40
N LYS A 16 16.73 -63.87 9.07
CA LYS A 16 16.23 -64.63 7.89
C LYS A 16 14.74 -64.64 7.48
N GLN A 17 14.49 -63.86 6.42
CA GLN A 17 13.87 -64.25 5.13
C GLN A 17 12.47 -64.90 5.10
N GLN A 18 11.52 -64.21 4.46
CA GLN A 18 10.64 -64.84 3.47
C GLN A 18 10.33 -63.89 2.29
N PHE A 19 9.95 -64.47 1.15
CA PHE A 19 9.91 -63.79 -0.16
C PHE A 19 8.63 -62.95 -0.37
N GLY A 20 8.74 -61.90 -1.20
CA GLY A 20 7.68 -60.92 -1.40
C GLY A 20 6.51 -61.38 -2.28
N MET A 21 5.35 -60.78 -2.05
CA MET A 21 4.23 -60.73 -3.00
C MET A 21 4.39 -59.56 -3.97
N SER A 22 3.89 -59.70 -5.21
CA SER A 22 4.05 -58.67 -6.25
C SER A 22 3.05 -57.51 -6.11
N GLN A 23 3.39 -56.33 -6.63
CA GLN A 23 2.47 -55.18 -6.71
C GLN A 23 1.17 -55.51 -7.48
N ARG A 24 1.19 -56.44 -8.45
CA ARG A 24 0.00 -56.83 -9.24
C ARG A 24 -1.11 -57.40 -8.35
N ASP A 25 -0.76 -58.04 -7.24
CA ASP A 25 -1.71 -58.70 -6.34
C ASP A 25 -2.37 -57.71 -5.35
N ARG A 26 -1.72 -56.57 -5.06
CA ARG A 26 -2.38 -55.43 -4.40
C ARG A 26 -3.41 -54.78 -5.34
N VAL A 27 -3.03 -54.48 -6.58
CA VAL A 27 -3.93 -53.84 -7.56
C VAL A 27 -5.19 -54.68 -7.84
N ARG A 28 -5.04 -56.01 -7.96
CA ARG A 28 -6.19 -56.92 -8.11
C ARG A 28 -7.16 -56.90 -6.93
N ARG A 29 -6.68 -56.72 -5.69
CA ARG A 29 -7.55 -56.72 -4.50
C ARG A 29 -8.34 -55.42 -4.34
N VAL A 30 -7.86 -54.29 -4.86
CA VAL A 30 -8.64 -53.04 -4.98
C VAL A 30 -9.72 -53.20 -6.05
N ARG A 31 -9.35 -53.66 -7.26
CA ARG A 31 -10.25 -53.81 -8.41
C ARG A 31 -11.33 -54.89 -8.28
N ALA A 32 -11.29 -55.68 -7.20
CA ALA A 32 -12.28 -56.72 -6.88
C ALA A 32 -13.37 -56.27 -5.89
N LYS A 33 -13.23 -55.10 -5.24
CA LYS A 33 -14.25 -54.55 -4.32
C LYS A 33 -15.29 -53.66 -5.01
N SER A 34 -15.09 -53.32 -6.29
CA SER A 34 -15.86 -52.32 -7.04
C SER A 34 -16.76 -52.95 -8.11
N ARG A 35 -17.42 -54.09 -7.82
CA ARG A 35 -18.29 -54.78 -8.81
C ARG A 35 -19.52 -55.51 -8.30
N ASP A 36 -19.67 -55.72 -6.99
CA ASP A 36 -20.88 -56.28 -6.39
C ASP A 36 -21.27 -55.42 -5.17
N GLY A 37 -22.29 -54.57 -5.36
CA GLY A 37 -22.80 -53.63 -4.36
C GLY A 37 -23.81 -52.68 -5.00
N PHE A 38 -24.97 -52.49 -4.39
CA PHE A 38 -26.00 -51.59 -4.90
C PHE A 38 -25.57 -50.13 -4.72
N GLY A 39 -26.04 -49.25 -5.61
CA GLY A 39 -25.55 -47.88 -5.69
C GLY A 39 -25.89 -47.04 -4.46
N GLU A 40 -24.84 -46.59 -3.76
CA GLU A 40 -24.88 -45.30 -3.08
C GLU A 40 -24.58 -44.22 -4.11
N GLU A 41 -25.45 -43.20 -4.21
CA GLU A 41 -25.14 -41.99 -4.97
C GLU A 41 -23.90 -41.33 -4.35
N GLN A 42 -22.93 -40.95 -5.18
CA GLN A 42 -21.84 -40.08 -4.71
C GLN A 42 -22.47 -38.75 -4.27
N LYS A 43 -22.52 -38.52 -2.96
CA LYS A 43 -22.99 -37.25 -2.39
C LYS A 43 -22.02 -36.12 -2.78
N VAL A 44 -22.31 -35.48 -3.91
CA VAL A 44 -21.77 -34.17 -4.27
C VAL A 44 -21.94 -33.26 -3.06
N THR A 45 -20.84 -32.68 -2.57
CA THR A 45 -20.89 -31.80 -1.40
C THR A 45 -21.64 -30.53 -1.79
N PRO A 46 -22.81 -30.23 -1.18
CA PRO A 46 -23.65 -29.11 -1.61
C PRO A 46 -22.90 -27.79 -1.57
N CYS A 47 -23.09 -26.94 -2.58
CA CYS A 47 -22.58 -25.57 -2.58
C CYS A 47 -23.24 -24.79 -1.42
N THR A 48 -22.45 -24.31 -0.47
CA THR A 48 -22.95 -23.63 0.73
C THR A 48 -23.17 -22.14 0.49
N GLU A 49 -23.90 -21.45 1.37
CA GLU A 49 -23.99 -19.98 1.32
C GLU A 49 -22.61 -19.31 1.47
N PHE A 50 -21.67 -19.93 2.20
CA PHE A 50 -20.29 -19.45 2.29
C PHE A 50 -19.52 -19.63 0.97
N ASP A 51 -19.80 -20.67 0.20
CA ASP A 51 -19.23 -20.85 -1.14
C ASP A 51 -19.78 -19.82 -2.13
N LYS A 52 -21.10 -19.55 -2.10
CA LYS A 52 -21.71 -18.48 -2.89
C LYS A 52 -21.08 -17.12 -2.56
N ALA A 53 -20.99 -16.76 -1.28
CA ALA A 53 -20.36 -15.51 -0.86
C ALA A 53 -18.89 -15.42 -1.29
N TYR A 54 -18.16 -16.55 -1.24
CA TYR A 54 -16.79 -16.64 -1.76
C TYR A 54 -16.72 -16.41 -3.28
N PHE A 55 -17.50 -17.13 -4.09
CA PHE A 55 -17.48 -16.97 -5.55
C PHE A 55 -17.99 -15.60 -5.99
N ASN A 56 -19.00 -15.04 -5.32
CA ASN A 56 -19.46 -13.67 -5.55
C ASN A 56 -18.33 -12.66 -5.30
N SER A 57 -17.53 -12.83 -4.24
CA SER A 57 -16.38 -11.95 -3.99
C SER A 57 -15.36 -11.98 -5.15
N TYR A 58 -15.17 -13.14 -5.79
CA TYR A 58 -14.30 -13.33 -6.96
C TYR A 58 -14.94 -12.98 -8.30
N ALA A 59 -16.24 -12.67 -8.38
CA ALA A 59 -16.86 -12.14 -9.60
C ALA A 59 -16.44 -10.69 -9.89
N HIS A 60 -15.97 -9.95 -8.88
CA HIS A 60 -15.58 -8.55 -9.02
C HIS A 60 -14.19 -8.38 -9.64
N VAL A 61 -14.10 -7.54 -10.69
CA VAL A 61 -12.86 -7.29 -11.44
C VAL A 61 -11.69 -6.79 -10.59
N GLY A 62 -11.94 -6.12 -9.46
CA GLY A 62 -10.89 -5.53 -8.62
C GLY A 62 -9.86 -6.54 -8.09
N ILE A 63 -10.31 -7.71 -7.61
CA ILE A 63 -9.40 -8.76 -7.11
C ILE A 63 -8.56 -9.34 -8.27
N HIS A 64 -9.17 -9.50 -9.45
CA HIS A 64 -8.44 -9.93 -10.64
C HIS A 64 -7.44 -8.88 -11.13
N GLU A 65 -7.79 -7.59 -11.05
CA GLU A 65 -6.89 -6.49 -11.41
C GLU A 65 -5.67 -6.45 -10.48
N GLU A 66 -5.85 -6.67 -9.18
CA GLU A 66 -4.77 -6.83 -8.20
C GLU A 66 -3.87 -8.03 -8.53
N MET A 67 -4.46 -9.23 -8.69
CA MET A 67 -3.75 -10.45 -9.06
C MET A 67 -3.00 -10.38 -10.41
N ILE A 68 -3.45 -9.55 -11.36
CA ILE A 68 -2.80 -9.35 -12.68
C ILE A 68 -1.73 -8.25 -12.62
N LYS A 69 -1.91 -7.21 -11.79
CA LYS A 69 -0.89 -6.19 -11.52
C LYS A 69 0.29 -6.74 -10.74
N ASP A 70 0.09 -7.83 -9.99
CA ASP A 70 1.18 -8.61 -9.41
C ASP A 70 2.04 -9.23 -10.53
N HIS A 71 3.08 -8.49 -10.90
CA HIS A 71 4.06 -8.88 -11.90
C HIS A 71 4.98 -10.01 -11.40
N VAL A 72 5.17 -10.19 -10.09
CA VAL A 72 6.04 -11.25 -9.55
C VAL A 72 5.33 -12.59 -9.72
N ARG A 73 4.08 -12.67 -9.27
CA ARG A 73 3.14 -13.78 -9.55
C ARG A 73 3.02 -14.05 -11.04
N THR A 74 2.57 -13.07 -11.81
CA THR A 74 2.14 -13.29 -13.20
C THR A 74 3.30 -13.62 -14.14
N ASN A 75 4.48 -13.02 -13.97
CA ASN A 75 5.66 -13.40 -14.75
C ASN A 75 6.18 -14.78 -14.36
N THR A 76 6.25 -15.13 -13.06
CA THR A 76 6.80 -16.43 -12.63
C THR A 76 5.94 -17.59 -13.14
N TYR A 77 4.61 -17.47 -13.10
CA TYR A 77 3.71 -18.45 -13.71
C TYR A 77 3.91 -18.56 -15.24
N ARG A 78 3.99 -17.44 -15.96
CA ARG A 78 4.27 -17.45 -17.41
C ARG A 78 5.60 -18.15 -17.71
N ASP A 79 6.64 -17.82 -16.98
CA ASP A 79 8.00 -18.30 -17.25
C ASP A 79 8.16 -19.77 -16.83
N ALA A 80 7.41 -20.24 -15.83
CA ALA A 80 7.25 -21.66 -15.51
C ALA A 80 6.54 -22.45 -16.63
N ILE A 81 5.48 -21.90 -17.22
CA ILE A 81 4.78 -22.51 -18.37
C ILE A 81 5.72 -22.65 -19.57
N PHE A 82 6.52 -21.62 -19.90
CA PHE A 82 7.47 -21.71 -21.02
C PHE A 82 8.73 -22.53 -20.68
N HIS A 83 9.17 -22.59 -19.41
CA HIS A 83 10.22 -23.53 -18.98
C HIS A 83 9.79 -24.98 -19.21
N HIS A 84 8.55 -25.32 -18.83
CA HIS A 84 7.96 -26.65 -19.03
C HIS A 84 7.30 -26.84 -20.41
N GLN A 85 7.60 -25.99 -21.41
CA GLN A 85 6.91 -26.02 -22.70
C GLN A 85 6.94 -27.41 -23.37
N SER A 86 8.06 -28.14 -23.28
CA SER A 86 8.18 -29.51 -23.82
C SER A 86 7.30 -30.57 -23.14
N LEU A 87 6.72 -30.25 -21.97
CA LEU A 87 5.72 -31.04 -21.26
C LEU A 87 4.28 -30.53 -21.47
N ILE A 88 4.09 -29.41 -22.17
CA ILE A 88 2.80 -28.76 -22.43
C ILE A 88 2.43 -28.80 -23.94
N GLU A 89 3.41 -28.79 -24.85
CA GLU A 89 3.18 -28.86 -26.29
C GLU A 89 2.42 -30.12 -26.69
N GLY A 90 1.32 -29.95 -27.44
CA GLY A 90 0.43 -31.04 -27.86
C GLY A 90 -0.40 -31.69 -26.74
N LYS A 91 -0.35 -31.17 -25.50
CA LYS A 91 -0.99 -31.76 -24.33
C LYS A 91 -2.38 -31.23 -24.01
N VAL A 92 -3.09 -31.95 -23.15
CA VAL A 92 -4.35 -31.50 -22.53
C VAL A 92 -4.04 -30.96 -21.14
N VAL A 93 -4.44 -29.70 -20.89
CA VAL A 93 -4.23 -28.96 -19.64
C VAL A 93 -5.60 -28.71 -18.98
N VAL A 94 -5.65 -28.68 -17.64
CA VAL A 94 -6.72 -28.01 -16.89
C VAL A 94 -6.14 -26.88 -16.03
N ASP A 95 -6.82 -25.74 -16.04
CA ASP A 95 -6.49 -24.53 -15.29
C ASP A 95 -7.59 -24.33 -14.24
N VAL A 96 -7.26 -24.58 -12.97
CA VAL A 96 -8.24 -24.68 -11.88
C VAL A 96 -8.31 -23.37 -11.10
N GLY A 97 -9.48 -22.72 -11.12
CA GLY A 97 -9.65 -21.34 -10.68
C GLY A 97 -8.99 -20.36 -11.66
N CYS A 98 -9.32 -20.50 -12.95
CA CYS A 98 -8.63 -19.79 -14.03
C CYS A 98 -8.80 -18.25 -13.98
N GLY A 99 -9.77 -17.74 -13.21
CA GLY A 99 -10.12 -16.33 -13.12
C GLY A 99 -10.40 -15.75 -14.51
N THR A 100 -9.60 -14.76 -14.92
CA THR A 100 -9.67 -14.15 -16.26
C THR A 100 -9.12 -15.01 -17.41
N GLY A 101 -8.61 -16.21 -17.13
CA GLY A 101 -8.07 -17.16 -18.12
C GLY A 101 -6.63 -16.88 -18.57
N ILE A 102 -5.88 -16.03 -17.86
CA ILE A 102 -4.52 -15.63 -18.25
C ILE A 102 -3.53 -16.81 -18.30
N LEU A 103 -3.60 -17.74 -17.35
CA LEU A 103 -2.73 -18.94 -17.31
C LEU A 103 -3.09 -19.91 -18.44
N SER A 104 -4.39 -20.13 -18.68
CA SER A 104 -4.89 -20.87 -19.84
C SER A 104 -4.38 -20.32 -21.18
N ILE A 105 -4.32 -19.00 -21.33
CA ILE A 105 -3.80 -18.36 -22.55
C ILE A 105 -2.29 -18.60 -22.69
N PHE A 106 -1.51 -18.49 -21.61
CA PHE A 106 -0.09 -18.85 -21.66
C PHE A 106 0.12 -20.34 -22.02
N CYS A 107 -0.69 -21.26 -21.48
CA CYS A 107 -0.62 -22.68 -21.83
C CYS A 107 -0.96 -22.92 -23.31
N ALA A 108 -1.95 -22.23 -23.86
CA ALA A 108 -2.30 -22.30 -25.28
C ALA A 108 -1.22 -21.69 -26.19
N GLN A 109 -0.51 -20.66 -25.74
CA GLN A 109 0.67 -20.07 -26.41
C GLN A 109 1.90 -20.98 -26.36
N ALA A 110 2.10 -21.71 -25.26
CA ALA A 110 3.13 -22.75 -25.14
C ALA A 110 2.85 -23.98 -26.04
N GLY A 111 1.68 -24.06 -26.68
CA GLY A 111 1.36 -25.09 -27.67
C GLY A 111 0.46 -26.21 -27.16
N ALA A 112 -0.25 -26.03 -26.04
CA ALA A 112 -1.25 -26.99 -25.59
C ALA A 112 -2.26 -27.31 -26.72
N LYS A 113 -2.60 -28.61 -26.86
CA LYS A 113 -3.64 -29.12 -27.77
C LYS A 113 -5.02 -28.64 -27.31
N ARG A 114 -5.24 -28.60 -26.00
CA ARG A 114 -6.48 -28.14 -25.36
C ARG A 114 -6.19 -27.66 -23.95
N VAL A 115 -6.92 -26.62 -23.52
CA VAL A 115 -6.96 -26.18 -22.12
C VAL A 115 -8.42 -26.15 -21.65
N TYR A 116 -8.70 -26.77 -20.52
CA TYR A 116 -9.97 -26.64 -19.80
C TYR A 116 -9.80 -25.59 -18.71
N ALA A 117 -10.37 -24.40 -18.92
CA ALA A 117 -10.28 -23.27 -18.00
C ALA A 117 -11.49 -23.30 -17.06
N VAL A 118 -11.31 -23.72 -15.81
CA VAL A 118 -12.41 -23.95 -14.85
C VAL A 118 -12.43 -22.81 -13.83
N ASP A 119 -13.55 -22.10 -13.73
CA ASP A 119 -13.81 -21.17 -12.63
C ASP A 119 -15.28 -21.22 -12.22
N ALA A 120 -15.55 -21.02 -10.94
CA ALA A 120 -16.88 -21.15 -10.33
C ALA A 120 -17.54 -19.80 -10.03
N SER A 121 -16.90 -18.69 -10.38
CA SER A 121 -17.43 -17.33 -10.29
C SER A 121 -17.76 -16.76 -11.68
N ASP A 122 -18.66 -15.78 -11.73
CA ASP A 122 -19.16 -15.21 -12.99
C ASP A 122 -18.05 -14.62 -13.89
N ILE A 123 -16.85 -14.38 -13.36
CA ILE A 123 -15.67 -13.97 -14.14
C ILE A 123 -15.34 -14.96 -15.28
N ALA A 124 -15.78 -16.21 -15.18
CA ALA A 124 -15.71 -17.21 -16.25
C ALA A 124 -16.36 -16.72 -17.56
N VAL A 125 -17.40 -15.87 -17.46
CA VAL A 125 -18.05 -15.25 -18.62
C VAL A 125 -17.07 -14.30 -19.32
N GLN A 126 -16.38 -13.44 -18.57
CA GLN A 126 -15.37 -12.52 -19.10
C GLN A 126 -14.13 -13.27 -19.59
N ALA A 127 -13.70 -14.34 -18.92
CA ALA A 127 -12.60 -15.19 -19.37
C ALA A 127 -12.86 -15.77 -20.77
N ASN A 128 -14.10 -16.18 -21.04
CA ASN A 128 -14.53 -16.64 -22.37
C ASN A 128 -14.43 -15.52 -23.43
N GLU A 129 -14.78 -14.27 -23.09
CA GLU A 129 -14.58 -13.12 -23.99
C GLU A 129 -13.09 -12.79 -24.20
N VAL A 130 -12.24 -12.90 -23.17
CA VAL A 130 -10.78 -12.73 -23.30
C VAL A 130 -10.18 -13.81 -24.22
N VAL A 131 -10.61 -15.06 -24.08
CA VAL A 131 -10.22 -16.18 -24.97
C VAL A 131 -10.63 -15.92 -26.42
N LYS A 132 -11.86 -15.44 -26.66
CA LYS A 132 -12.36 -15.05 -27.99
C LYS A 132 -11.54 -13.90 -28.59
N ALA A 133 -11.32 -12.84 -27.82
CA ALA A 133 -10.55 -11.66 -28.25
C ALA A 133 -9.10 -12.00 -28.64
N ASN A 134 -8.51 -13.04 -28.04
CA ASN A 134 -7.19 -13.56 -28.37
C ASN A 134 -7.19 -14.63 -29.48
N ASN A 135 -8.34 -14.97 -30.06
CA ASN A 135 -8.51 -16.00 -31.11
C ASN A 135 -8.07 -17.40 -30.67
N LEU A 136 -8.39 -17.80 -29.43
CA LEU A 136 -7.98 -19.09 -28.83
C LEU A 136 -9.16 -20.04 -28.50
N SER A 137 -10.38 -19.71 -28.94
CA SER A 137 -11.61 -20.50 -28.67
C SER A 137 -11.64 -21.90 -29.28
N ASP A 138 -10.68 -22.24 -30.16
CA ASP A 138 -10.47 -23.59 -30.69
C ASP A 138 -9.70 -24.50 -29.71
N LYS A 139 -8.90 -23.89 -28.81
CA LYS A 139 -8.03 -24.58 -27.84
C LYS A 139 -8.50 -24.46 -26.40
N VAL A 140 -8.93 -23.27 -25.97
CA VAL A 140 -9.30 -22.97 -24.59
C VAL A 140 -10.81 -23.06 -24.44
N ILE A 141 -11.26 -24.01 -23.63
CA ILE A 141 -12.67 -24.27 -23.32
C ILE A 141 -12.90 -23.80 -21.89
N VAL A 142 -13.67 -22.72 -21.73
CA VAL A 142 -14.04 -22.21 -20.40
C VAL A 142 -15.24 -22.99 -19.86
N LEU A 143 -15.11 -23.51 -18.65
CA LEU A 143 -16.13 -24.25 -17.92
C LEU A 143 -16.52 -23.45 -16.67
N HIS A 144 -17.70 -22.80 -16.71
CA HIS A 144 -18.23 -22.09 -15.56
C HIS A 144 -18.88 -23.10 -14.58
N GLY A 145 -18.25 -23.32 -13.43
CA GLY A 145 -18.68 -24.23 -12.38
C GLY A 145 -17.55 -24.65 -11.43
N ARG A 146 -17.89 -25.27 -10.31
CA ARG A 146 -16.90 -25.82 -9.35
C ARG A 146 -16.14 -26.99 -9.98
N VAL A 147 -14.86 -27.17 -9.65
CA VAL A 147 -14.04 -28.28 -10.17
C VAL A 147 -14.51 -29.65 -9.64
N GLU A 148 -15.25 -29.63 -8.54
CA GLU A 148 -15.98 -30.75 -7.95
C GLU A 148 -17.23 -31.13 -8.76
N ASP A 149 -17.82 -30.20 -9.54
CA ASP A 149 -19.11 -30.38 -10.23
C ASP A 149 -18.99 -30.50 -11.76
N VAL A 150 -17.97 -29.89 -12.38
CA VAL A 150 -17.77 -29.97 -13.85
C VAL A 150 -17.26 -31.34 -14.28
N GLU A 151 -17.52 -31.71 -15.53
CA GLU A 151 -17.07 -32.98 -16.13
C GLU A 151 -16.11 -32.77 -17.30
N ILE A 152 -14.92 -33.36 -17.19
CA ILE A 152 -13.92 -33.44 -18.27
C ILE A 152 -13.82 -34.90 -18.71
N ASN A 153 -14.19 -35.18 -19.96
CA ASN A 153 -14.32 -36.55 -20.50
C ASN A 153 -13.01 -37.12 -21.08
N GLU A 154 -11.84 -36.56 -20.71
CA GLU A 154 -10.51 -37.11 -21.04
C GLU A 154 -9.53 -36.85 -19.87
N GLU A 155 -8.57 -37.75 -19.64
CA GLU A 155 -7.50 -37.52 -18.66
C GLU A 155 -6.60 -36.35 -19.10
N VAL A 156 -6.12 -35.52 -18.16
CA VAL A 156 -5.24 -34.38 -18.44
C VAL A 156 -3.77 -34.71 -18.22
N ASP A 157 -2.89 -34.17 -19.06
CA ASP A 157 -1.44 -34.31 -18.90
C ASP A 157 -0.86 -33.31 -17.89
N VAL A 158 -1.54 -32.17 -17.70
CA VAL A 158 -1.06 -31.04 -16.89
C VAL A 158 -2.22 -30.47 -16.08
N ILE A 159 -1.98 -30.21 -14.80
CA ILE A 159 -2.76 -29.29 -13.97
C ILE A 159 -1.94 -28.03 -13.78
N ILE A 160 -2.58 -26.88 -13.99
CA ILE A 160 -2.10 -25.58 -13.51
C ILE A 160 -3.18 -24.97 -12.62
N SER A 161 -2.76 -24.27 -11.57
CA SER A 161 -3.67 -23.53 -10.71
C SER A 161 -2.88 -22.51 -9.91
N GLU A 162 -3.45 -21.32 -9.77
CA GLU A 162 -3.04 -20.37 -8.75
C GLU A 162 -4.10 -20.43 -7.64
N TRP A 163 -3.74 -21.07 -6.53
CA TRP A 163 -4.64 -21.47 -5.45
C TRP A 163 -4.24 -20.89 -4.08
N MET A 164 -3.16 -20.13 -4.02
CA MET A 164 -2.52 -19.80 -2.74
C MET A 164 -3.29 -18.68 -2.05
N GLY A 165 -3.77 -18.96 -0.83
CA GLY A 165 -4.31 -17.92 0.04
C GLY A 165 -3.22 -17.20 0.82
N TYR A 166 -3.60 -16.16 1.55
CA TYR A 166 -2.76 -15.62 2.64
C TYR A 166 -2.32 -16.74 3.58
N MET A 167 -1.08 -16.69 4.08
CA MET A 167 -0.50 -17.77 4.89
C MET A 167 -0.62 -19.16 4.22
N LEU A 168 -0.51 -19.19 2.88
CA LEU A 168 -0.63 -20.32 1.94
C LEU A 168 -2.02 -21.03 1.89
N LEU A 169 -2.58 -21.38 3.05
CA LEU A 169 -3.71 -22.33 3.16
C LEU A 169 -5.07 -21.65 3.43
N TYR A 170 -5.11 -20.32 3.53
CA TYR A 170 -6.34 -19.56 3.70
C TYR A 170 -7.25 -19.68 2.47
N GLU A 171 -8.56 -19.50 2.65
CA GLU A 171 -9.64 -19.79 1.68
C GLU A 171 -9.74 -21.26 1.17
N SER A 172 -8.71 -22.08 1.39
CA SER A 172 -8.66 -23.55 1.25
C SER A 172 -8.89 -24.12 -0.16
N MET A 173 -8.54 -23.36 -1.20
CA MET A 173 -8.65 -23.77 -2.61
C MET A 173 -7.77 -24.98 -3.00
N LEU A 174 -6.72 -25.30 -2.25
CA LEU A 174 -5.88 -26.50 -2.48
C LEU A 174 -6.68 -27.81 -2.51
N GLY A 175 -7.80 -27.91 -1.76
CA GLY A 175 -8.69 -29.09 -1.82
C GLY A 175 -9.33 -29.31 -3.19
N SER A 176 -9.61 -28.24 -3.92
CA SER A 176 -10.13 -28.27 -5.30
C SER A 176 -9.04 -28.70 -6.29
N VAL A 177 -7.79 -28.27 -6.09
CA VAL A 177 -6.63 -28.72 -6.89
C VAL A 177 -6.33 -30.20 -6.66
N ILE A 178 -6.39 -30.68 -5.40
CA ILE A 178 -6.32 -32.11 -5.05
C ILE A 178 -7.44 -32.89 -5.74
N THR A 179 -8.66 -32.35 -5.77
CA THR A 179 -9.80 -32.99 -6.46
C THR A 179 -9.54 -33.09 -7.97
N ALA A 180 -9.02 -32.06 -8.63
CA ALA A 180 -8.66 -32.12 -10.05
C ALA A 180 -7.55 -33.16 -10.32
N ARG A 181 -6.54 -33.25 -9.44
CA ARG A 181 -5.46 -34.25 -9.48
C ARG A 181 -6.02 -35.66 -9.43
N ASP A 182 -6.83 -35.95 -8.42
CA ASP A 182 -7.32 -37.30 -8.15
C ASP A 182 -8.46 -37.75 -9.10
N ARG A 183 -9.13 -36.79 -9.78
CA ARG A 183 -10.12 -37.07 -10.84
C ARG A 183 -9.50 -37.31 -12.22
N TRP A 184 -8.52 -36.50 -12.64
CA TRP A 184 -8.15 -36.40 -14.07
C TRP A 184 -6.67 -36.48 -14.41
N LEU A 185 -5.73 -36.31 -13.47
CA LEU A 185 -4.31 -36.23 -13.83
C LEU A 185 -3.74 -37.61 -14.22
N LYS A 186 -3.16 -37.69 -15.42
CA LYS A 186 -2.41 -38.87 -15.87
C LYS A 186 -1.26 -39.20 -14.92
N HIS A 187 -0.96 -40.49 -14.73
CA HIS A 187 0.20 -40.90 -13.94
C HIS A 187 1.50 -40.36 -14.55
N GLY A 188 2.23 -39.53 -13.80
CA GLY A 188 3.42 -38.83 -14.28
C GLY A 188 3.13 -37.53 -15.06
N GLY A 189 1.90 -37.01 -15.00
CA GLY A 189 1.56 -35.67 -15.47
C GLY A 189 2.24 -34.55 -14.66
N LEU A 190 2.13 -33.32 -15.13
CA LEU A 190 2.72 -32.13 -14.51
C LEU A 190 1.69 -31.43 -13.61
N ILE A 191 2.12 -30.92 -12.45
CA ILE A 191 1.34 -30.00 -11.62
C ILE A 191 2.17 -28.73 -11.43
N LEU A 192 1.58 -27.56 -11.73
CA LEU A 192 2.20 -26.25 -11.52
C LEU A 192 1.33 -25.40 -10.57
N PRO A 193 1.83 -25.01 -9.39
CA PRO A 193 3.12 -25.36 -8.78
C PRO A 193 3.18 -26.82 -8.31
N SER A 194 4.39 -27.40 -8.26
CA SER A 194 4.64 -28.77 -7.83
C SER A 194 4.70 -28.91 -6.31
N ASN A 195 5.25 -27.90 -5.65
CA ASN A 195 5.47 -27.88 -4.21
C ASN A 195 5.17 -26.49 -3.64
N ALA A 196 4.85 -26.43 -2.35
CA ALA A 196 4.73 -25.19 -1.60
C ALA A 196 5.27 -25.35 -0.18
N THR A 197 5.90 -24.32 0.37
CA THR A 197 6.44 -24.33 1.74
C THR A 197 5.93 -23.09 2.48
N LEU A 198 5.19 -23.31 3.56
CA LEU A 198 4.76 -22.26 4.49
C LEU A 198 5.81 -22.09 5.60
N TYR A 199 6.26 -20.86 5.83
CA TYR A 199 7.22 -20.48 6.85
C TYR A 199 6.59 -19.60 7.93
N MET A 200 7.30 -19.50 9.06
CA MET A 200 7.07 -18.49 10.09
C MET A 200 8.38 -18.00 10.70
N ALA A 201 8.41 -16.74 11.13
CA ALA A 201 9.51 -16.19 11.93
C ALA A 201 9.01 -15.18 12.98
N PRO A 202 9.68 -15.06 14.14
CA PRO A 202 9.46 -13.96 15.07
C PRO A 202 9.92 -12.63 14.45
N VAL A 203 9.16 -11.55 14.67
CA VAL A 203 9.44 -10.23 14.09
C VAL A 203 9.38 -9.09 15.12
N THR A 204 10.08 -8.00 14.81
CA THR A 204 9.96 -6.69 15.46
C THR A 204 9.30 -5.72 14.48
N HIS A 205 8.42 -4.83 14.92
CA HIS A 205 7.88 -3.78 14.05
C HIS A 205 7.53 -2.52 14.87
N PRO A 206 8.55 -1.78 15.34
CA PRO A 206 8.37 -0.74 16.36
C PRO A 206 7.61 0.48 15.85
N ASP A 207 7.70 0.80 14.56
CA ASP A 207 7.07 1.98 13.98
C ASP A 207 5.55 1.78 13.78
N ARG A 208 5.14 0.62 13.24
CA ARG A 208 3.73 0.18 13.18
C ARG A 208 3.07 0.14 14.56
N TYR A 209 3.79 -0.33 15.60
CA TYR A 209 3.31 -0.27 16.98
C TYR A 209 3.26 1.17 17.52
N ARG A 210 4.22 2.03 17.18
CA ARG A 210 4.22 3.45 17.56
C ARG A 210 3.03 4.20 16.98
N GLU A 211 2.79 4.06 15.69
CA GLU A 211 1.72 4.73 14.95
C GLU A 211 0.33 4.29 15.42
N SER A 212 0.15 2.99 15.69
CA SER A 212 -1.16 2.45 16.06
C SER A 212 -1.45 2.49 17.57
N ILE A 213 -0.42 2.37 18.42
CA ILE A 213 -0.56 2.22 19.87
C ILE A 213 0.07 3.39 20.62
N GLU A 214 1.36 3.70 20.41
CA GLU A 214 2.03 4.75 21.20
C GLU A 214 1.50 6.16 20.91
N PHE A 215 0.98 6.41 19.70
CA PHE A 215 0.27 7.62 19.30
C PHE A 215 -0.75 8.09 20.34
N TRP A 216 -1.55 7.16 20.89
CA TRP A 216 -2.59 7.47 21.88
C TRP A 216 -2.04 8.01 23.21
N ARG A 217 -0.74 7.86 23.50
CA ARG A 217 -0.12 8.41 24.71
C ARG A 217 0.03 9.94 24.67
N ASN A 218 0.05 10.55 23.49
CA ASN A 218 0.22 12.00 23.35
C ASN A 218 -0.34 12.50 22.00
N VAL A 219 -1.66 12.68 21.95
CA VAL A 219 -2.37 13.19 20.76
C VAL A 219 -2.44 14.71 20.86
N TYR A 220 -1.52 15.40 20.16
CA TYR A 220 -1.39 16.87 20.15
C TYR A 220 -1.23 17.54 21.54
N GLY A 221 -0.56 16.87 22.48
CA GLY A 221 -0.42 17.34 23.87
C GLY A 221 -1.48 16.79 24.84
N ILE A 222 -2.41 15.97 24.36
CA ILE A 222 -3.46 15.33 25.16
C ILE A 222 -3.07 13.87 25.42
N ASP A 223 -3.03 13.48 26.70
CA ASP A 223 -2.95 12.07 27.09
C ASP A 223 -4.28 11.38 26.77
N MET A 224 -4.28 10.49 25.78
CA MET A 224 -5.41 9.62 25.43
C MET A 224 -5.10 8.15 25.73
N SER A 225 -4.18 7.86 26.67
CA SER A 225 -3.72 6.51 26.99
C SER A 225 -4.83 5.56 27.47
N ALA A 226 -5.99 6.10 27.89
CA ALA A 226 -7.22 5.33 28.11
C ALA A 226 -7.70 4.56 26.86
N MET A 227 -7.31 4.98 25.65
CA MET A 227 -7.61 4.28 24.40
C MET A 227 -6.73 3.06 24.16
N LEU A 228 -5.58 2.92 24.84
CA LEU A 228 -4.60 1.85 24.58
C LEU A 228 -5.18 0.42 24.58
N PRO A 229 -6.08 0.02 25.51
CA PRO A 229 -6.65 -1.33 25.49
C PRO A 229 -7.50 -1.59 24.23
N LEU A 230 -8.29 -0.60 23.81
CA LEU A 230 -9.13 -0.69 22.62
C LEU A 230 -8.30 -0.62 21.34
N ALA A 231 -7.30 0.27 21.28
CA ALA A 231 -6.37 0.39 20.15
C ALA A 231 -5.60 -0.92 19.92
N LYS A 232 -5.09 -1.54 21.00
CA LYS A 232 -4.46 -2.86 20.94
C LYS A 232 -5.41 -3.95 20.48
N GLN A 233 -6.67 -3.94 20.94
CA GLN A 233 -7.67 -4.89 20.48
C GLN A 233 -7.93 -4.72 18.97
N CYS A 234 -8.34 -3.53 18.52
CA CYS A 234 -8.67 -3.28 17.12
C CYS A 234 -7.47 -3.48 16.17
N ALA A 235 -6.24 -3.18 16.60
CA ALA A 235 -5.06 -3.32 15.74
C ALA A 235 -4.51 -4.75 15.66
N PHE A 236 -4.67 -5.57 16.71
CA PHE A 236 -3.93 -6.83 16.89
C PHE A 236 -4.78 -8.05 17.32
N GLU A 237 -6.12 -7.98 17.33
CA GLU A 237 -6.97 -9.16 17.59
C GLU A 237 -6.92 -10.15 16.41
N GLU A 238 -7.14 -9.66 15.20
CA GLU A 238 -7.07 -10.43 13.94
C GLU A 238 -5.64 -10.46 13.37
N PRO A 239 -5.30 -11.44 12.50
CA PRO A 239 -4.09 -11.37 11.67
C PRO A 239 -4.18 -10.20 10.69
N SER A 240 -3.06 -9.53 10.43
CA SER A 240 -2.97 -8.46 9.44
C SER A 240 -2.19 -8.92 8.20
N VAL A 241 -2.51 -8.36 7.03
CA VAL A 241 -1.74 -8.54 5.79
C VAL A 241 -0.96 -7.26 5.53
N GLU A 242 0.35 -7.32 5.77
CA GLU A 242 1.25 -6.17 5.78
C GLU A 242 2.60 -6.58 5.18
N THR A 243 3.30 -5.62 4.58
CA THR A 243 4.68 -5.83 4.09
C THR A 243 5.65 -5.55 5.23
N ILE A 244 6.57 -6.48 5.50
CA ILE A 244 7.64 -6.31 6.49
C ILE A 244 9.01 -6.51 5.82
N SER A 245 10.00 -5.69 6.18
CA SER A 245 11.36 -5.79 5.64
C SER A 245 12.16 -6.90 6.33
N GLY A 246 13.05 -7.58 5.60
CA GLY A 246 13.90 -8.65 6.14
C GLY A 246 14.74 -8.28 7.37
N GLU A 247 15.10 -7.00 7.54
CA GLU A 247 15.81 -6.49 8.74
C GLU A 247 14.99 -6.57 10.03
N ASN A 248 13.66 -6.60 9.92
CA ASN A 248 12.72 -6.68 11.02
C ASN A 248 12.39 -8.14 11.41
N VAL A 249 12.95 -9.11 10.70
CA VAL A 249 12.86 -10.54 11.01
C VAL A 249 13.95 -10.92 12.02
N LEU A 250 13.56 -11.49 13.17
CA LEU A 250 14.46 -11.70 14.30
C LEU A 250 15.28 -12.99 14.20
N THR A 251 14.92 -13.93 13.33
CA THR A 251 15.66 -15.20 13.09
C THR A 251 15.50 -15.71 11.67
N TRP A 252 16.30 -16.71 11.29
CA TRP A 252 15.98 -17.59 10.16
C TRP A 252 14.55 -18.15 10.28
N PRO A 253 13.83 -18.35 9.16
CA PRO A 253 12.48 -18.90 9.17
C PRO A 253 12.43 -20.37 9.60
N HIS A 254 11.28 -20.76 10.16
CA HIS A 254 10.94 -22.14 10.50
C HIS A 254 9.82 -22.65 9.58
N VAL A 255 9.95 -23.87 9.06
CA VAL A 255 8.94 -24.49 8.18
C VAL A 255 7.74 -24.96 8.99
N VAL A 256 6.56 -24.42 8.67
CA VAL A 256 5.28 -24.78 9.28
C VAL A 256 4.67 -26.01 8.61
N LYS A 257 4.64 -26.04 7.27
CA LYS A 257 4.21 -27.18 6.44
C LYS A 257 4.93 -27.09 5.10
N HIS A 258 5.51 -28.22 4.67
CA HIS A 258 5.79 -28.45 3.25
C HIS A 258 4.63 -29.21 2.63
N VAL A 259 4.27 -28.84 1.41
CA VAL A 259 3.19 -29.40 0.60
C VAL A 259 3.81 -29.91 -0.70
N ASP A 260 3.69 -31.21 -0.95
CA ASP A 260 3.93 -31.81 -2.26
C ASP A 260 2.57 -31.99 -2.94
N CYS A 261 2.31 -31.23 -4.01
CA CYS A 261 1.03 -31.24 -4.70
C CYS A 261 0.70 -32.62 -5.30
N TYR A 262 1.69 -33.48 -5.55
CA TYR A 262 1.48 -34.84 -6.05
C TYR A 262 1.00 -35.84 -5.00
N THR A 263 1.26 -35.61 -3.70
CA THR A 263 0.99 -36.59 -2.64
C THR A 263 0.13 -36.09 -1.48
N ILE A 264 0.01 -34.77 -1.29
CA ILE A 264 -0.80 -34.16 -0.22
C ILE A 264 -2.26 -34.64 -0.25
N THR A 265 -2.82 -34.93 0.93
CA THR A 265 -4.22 -35.32 1.10
C THR A 265 -5.06 -34.20 1.73
N ILE A 266 -6.39 -34.22 1.54
CA ILE A 266 -7.30 -33.19 2.11
C ILE A 266 -7.28 -33.23 3.64
N ASP A 267 -7.24 -34.45 4.23
CA ASP A 267 -7.20 -34.68 5.68
C ASP A 267 -6.00 -33.98 6.34
N GLU A 268 -4.85 -33.93 5.66
CA GLU A 268 -3.64 -33.23 6.13
C GLU A 268 -3.74 -31.69 6.13
N LEU A 269 -4.77 -31.13 5.50
CA LEU A 269 -5.04 -29.69 5.48
C LEU A 269 -6.02 -29.26 6.57
N GLU A 270 -6.74 -30.21 7.21
CA GLU A 270 -7.71 -29.88 8.25
C GLU A 270 -7.03 -29.29 9.50
N SER A 271 -5.86 -29.82 9.87
CA SER A 271 -5.05 -29.30 10.98
C SER A 271 -3.55 -29.51 10.73
N VAL A 272 -2.81 -28.40 10.68
CA VAL A 272 -1.35 -28.36 10.57
C VAL A 272 -0.79 -27.92 11.92
N THR A 273 0.12 -28.71 12.50
CA THR A 273 0.81 -28.35 13.76
C THR A 273 2.30 -28.55 13.64
N THR A 274 3.07 -27.55 14.08
CA THR A 274 4.53 -27.57 14.13
C THR A 274 5.03 -27.13 15.51
N THR A 275 6.22 -27.58 15.90
CA THR A 275 6.95 -27.08 17.08
C THR A 275 8.25 -26.43 16.63
N TYR A 276 8.59 -25.27 17.19
CA TYR A 276 9.72 -24.45 16.77
C TYR A 276 10.63 -24.07 17.95
N LYS A 277 11.91 -23.82 17.64
CA LYS A 277 12.89 -23.24 18.57
C LYS A 277 13.75 -22.23 17.82
N PHE A 278 13.62 -20.96 18.21
CA PHE A 278 14.29 -19.81 17.63
C PHE A 278 15.34 -19.25 18.60
N ARG A 279 16.40 -18.63 18.07
CA ARG A 279 17.37 -17.84 18.86
C ARG A 279 17.45 -16.45 18.25
N SER A 280 17.04 -15.41 18.99
CA SER A 280 17.01 -14.04 18.46
C SER A 280 18.40 -13.62 17.95
N MET A 281 18.50 -13.22 16.69
CA MET A 281 19.75 -12.74 16.08
C MET A 281 20.21 -11.39 16.63
N MET A 282 19.31 -10.66 17.28
CA MET A 282 19.53 -9.30 17.78
C MET A 282 18.74 -9.04 19.06
N ARG A 283 19.07 -7.94 19.73
CA ARG A 283 18.30 -7.38 20.84
C ARG A 283 17.19 -6.49 20.29
N ALA A 284 15.92 -6.86 20.50
CA ALA A 284 14.77 -6.15 19.94
C ALA A 284 13.46 -6.41 20.71
N PRO A 285 12.45 -5.53 20.58
CA PRO A 285 11.09 -5.82 20.99
C PRO A 285 10.43 -6.82 20.02
N PHE A 286 10.22 -8.06 20.48
CA PHE A 286 9.49 -9.11 19.76
C PHE A 286 7.98 -8.79 19.76
N HIS A 287 7.48 -8.35 18.60
CA HIS A 287 6.14 -7.79 18.42
C HIS A 287 5.08 -8.82 18.00
N GLY A 288 5.50 -9.92 17.38
CA GLY A 288 4.60 -10.93 16.82
C GLY A 288 5.33 -11.93 15.93
N PHE A 289 4.59 -12.76 15.22
CA PHE A 289 5.12 -13.65 14.18
C PHE A 289 4.65 -13.20 12.80
N ALA A 290 5.54 -13.22 11.81
CA ALA A 290 5.19 -13.11 10.40
C ALA A 290 5.19 -14.50 9.76
N PHE A 291 4.31 -14.69 8.77
CA PHE A 291 4.17 -15.90 7.97
C PHE A 291 4.15 -15.54 6.49
N TRP A 292 4.84 -16.35 5.68
CA TRP A 292 4.94 -16.23 4.23
C TRP A 292 5.21 -17.61 3.63
N PHE A 293 5.16 -17.73 2.31
CA PHE A 293 5.36 -18.99 1.61
C PHE A 293 6.20 -18.85 0.33
N ASP A 294 6.83 -19.97 -0.05
CA ASP A 294 7.37 -20.20 -1.39
C ASP A 294 6.49 -21.21 -2.12
N VAL A 295 6.37 -21.09 -3.44
CA VAL A 295 5.89 -22.18 -4.32
C VAL A 295 6.91 -22.48 -5.41
N GLU A 296 7.15 -23.77 -5.65
CA GLU A 296 8.14 -24.27 -6.61
C GLU A 296 7.44 -24.83 -7.86
N PHE A 297 8.00 -24.56 -9.03
CA PHE A 297 7.51 -25.04 -10.33
C PHE A 297 8.42 -26.16 -10.86
N GLY A 298 8.54 -27.24 -10.10
CA GLY A 298 9.28 -28.44 -10.47
C GLY A 298 8.55 -29.31 -11.49
N GLY A 299 9.30 -30.17 -12.19
CA GLY A 299 8.71 -31.25 -13.00
C GLY A 299 8.43 -32.51 -12.16
N PRO A 300 7.57 -33.43 -12.62
CA PRO A 300 7.37 -34.71 -11.96
C PRO A 300 8.70 -35.48 -11.88
N ALA A 301 8.94 -36.18 -10.77
CA ALA A 301 10.26 -36.71 -10.34
C ALA A 301 10.88 -37.84 -11.21
N ALA A 302 10.45 -38.01 -12.46
CA ALA A 302 10.72 -39.15 -13.33
C ALA A 302 11.70 -38.87 -14.50
N SER A 303 12.69 -37.99 -14.31
CA SER A 303 13.75 -37.72 -15.31
C SER A 303 15.19 -37.88 -14.81
N LEU A 304 15.39 -38.23 -13.52
CA LEU A 304 16.73 -38.47 -12.94
C LEU A 304 17.35 -39.85 -13.28
N ILE A 305 16.71 -40.67 -14.13
CA ILE A 305 17.25 -41.97 -14.54
C ILE A 305 18.24 -41.80 -15.70
N ASN A 306 19.44 -41.33 -15.38
CA ASN A 306 20.58 -41.31 -16.31
C ASN A 306 21.85 -41.87 -15.60
N PRO A 307 21.98 -43.21 -15.48
CA PRO A 307 22.91 -43.85 -14.54
C PRO A 307 24.36 -43.90 -15.04
N ARG A 308 24.98 -42.74 -15.31
CA ARG A 308 26.36 -42.63 -15.85
C ARG A 308 27.22 -41.46 -15.31
N VAL A 309 27.00 -40.99 -14.08
CA VAL A 309 28.01 -40.22 -13.31
C VAL A 309 28.05 -40.71 -11.86
N PRO A 310 29.22 -41.07 -11.30
CA PRO A 310 29.34 -41.36 -9.87
C PRO A 310 29.28 -40.06 -9.05
N VAL A 311 28.36 -39.99 -8.09
CA VAL A 311 28.32 -38.89 -7.12
C VAL A 311 29.31 -39.20 -5.98
N LEU A 312 30.30 -38.34 -5.77
CA LEU A 312 31.12 -38.35 -4.56
C LEU A 312 30.40 -37.60 -3.43
N PRO A 313 30.48 -38.08 -2.17
CA PRO A 313 29.90 -37.36 -1.03
C PRO A 313 30.83 -36.22 -0.57
N THR A 314 30.36 -34.98 -0.62
CA THR A 314 31.03 -33.82 -0.03
C THR A 314 30.46 -33.47 1.34
N VAL A 315 31.34 -33.40 2.33
CA VAL A 315 31.08 -33.02 3.73
C VAL A 315 30.97 -31.49 3.84
N PRO A 316 30.11 -30.92 4.71
CA PRO A 316 30.01 -29.46 4.89
C PRO A 316 31.30 -28.84 5.48
N SER A 317 31.63 -27.62 5.05
CA SER A 317 32.81 -26.86 5.50
C SER A 317 32.48 -25.38 5.75
N ASN A 318 32.98 -24.81 6.85
CA ASN A 318 32.56 -23.50 7.37
C ASN A 318 33.27 -22.29 6.73
N ASN A 319 32.49 -21.20 6.62
CA ASN A 319 32.82 -19.77 6.84
C ASN A 319 33.99 -19.05 6.14
N SER A 320 33.65 -17.81 5.74
CA SER A 320 34.50 -16.60 5.67
C SER A 320 35.29 -16.37 4.34
N PRO A 321 35.71 -15.12 4.00
CA PRO A 321 35.03 -14.41 2.91
C PRO A 321 35.97 -13.69 1.89
N MET A 322 35.37 -12.89 0.99
CA MET A 322 35.96 -12.04 -0.07
C MET A 322 36.48 -12.78 -1.33
N ASP A 323 35.83 -12.56 -2.48
CA ASP A 323 36.23 -11.50 -3.42
C ASP A 323 35.13 -11.27 -4.48
N GLY A 324 35.06 -10.06 -5.06
CA GLY A 324 33.97 -9.61 -5.93
C GLY A 324 34.30 -9.72 -7.43
N SER A 325 33.71 -10.70 -8.13
CA SER A 325 33.57 -10.61 -9.59
C SER A 325 32.23 -11.18 -10.08
N GLN A 326 31.35 -10.31 -10.61
CA GLN A 326 30.08 -10.71 -11.20
C GLN A 326 30.28 -11.37 -12.58
N ARG A 327 30.78 -12.60 -12.60
CA ARG A 327 30.50 -13.51 -13.72
C ARG A 327 28.99 -13.77 -13.71
N LYS A 328 28.28 -13.43 -14.80
CA LYS A 328 26.88 -13.82 -15.01
C LYS A 328 26.74 -15.33 -14.82
N LYS A 329 26.24 -15.74 -13.66
CA LYS A 329 25.98 -17.13 -13.30
C LYS A 329 24.87 -17.61 -14.24
N ARG A 330 25.20 -18.49 -15.20
CA ARG A 330 24.17 -19.19 -15.98
C ARG A 330 23.33 -19.97 -14.97
N THR A 331 22.04 -19.68 -14.90
CA THR A 331 21.07 -20.47 -14.13
C THR A 331 21.16 -21.92 -14.58
N ASN A 332 21.11 -22.85 -13.63
CA ASN A 332 21.13 -24.27 -13.97
C ASN A 332 19.78 -24.63 -14.62
N PRO A 333 19.74 -25.33 -15.77
CA PRO A 333 18.47 -25.72 -16.40
C PRO A 333 17.68 -26.78 -15.61
N ASN A 334 18.20 -27.23 -14.45
CA ASN A 334 17.55 -28.12 -13.50
C ASN A 334 17.17 -27.41 -12.18
N GLU A 335 17.39 -26.09 -12.07
CA GLU A 335 17.05 -25.27 -10.91
C GLU A 335 15.58 -24.86 -11.06
N ALA A 336 14.70 -25.34 -10.16
CA ALA A 336 13.27 -25.07 -10.25
C ALA A 336 12.99 -23.57 -10.12
N LEU A 337 12.02 -23.06 -10.89
CA LEU A 337 11.54 -21.70 -10.70
C LEU A 337 10.75 -21.63 -9.39
N VAL A 338 10.93 -20.55 -8.63
CA VAL A 338 10.30 -20.32 -7.33
C VAL A 338 9.60 -18.97 -7.35
N LEU A 339 8.36 -18.93 -6.86
CA LEU A 339 7.63 -17.72 -6.50
C LEU A 339 7.64 -17.63 -4.98
N SER A 340 8.43 -16.70 -4.44
CA SER A 340 8.46 -16.40 -3.01
C SER A 340 7.55 -15.24 -2.65
N THR A 341 7.14 -15.20 -1.38
CA THR A 341 6.46 -14.06 -0.72
C THR A 341 7.26 -13.57 0.49
N ALA A 342 8.56 -13.88 0.56
CA ALA A 342 9.42 -13.58 1.71
C ALA A 342 9.70 -12.07 1.92
N PRO A 343 9.96 -11.63 3.17
CA PRO A 343 10.36 -10.26 3.53
C PRO A 343 11.57 -9.67 2.78
N GLU A 344 12.43 -10.54 2.23
CA GLU A 344 13.62 -10.19 1.45
C GLU A 344 13.41 -10.18 -0.08
N ASP A 345 12.27 -10.68 -0.57
CA ASP A 345 11.96 -10.83 -2.00
C ASP A 345 11.03 -9.72 -2.53
N PRO A 346 10.91 -9.55 -3.87
CA PRO A 346 10.05 -8.54 -4.47
C PRO A 346 8.57 -8.69 -4.05
N PRO A 347 7.89 -7.60 -3.62
CA PRO A 347 6.57 -7.70 -2.99
C PRO A 347 5.49 -8.19 -3.96
N THR A 348 4.75 -9.20 -3.50
CA THR A 348 3.51 -9.73 -4.11
C THR A 348 2.27 -9.14 -3.44
N HIS A 349 1.09 -9.30 -4.04
CA HIS A 349 -0.18 -8.88 -3.43
C HIS A 349 -0.51 -9.64 -2.12
N TRP A 350 0.00 -10.86 -1.93
CA TRP A 350 -0.12 -11.60 -0.66
C TRP A 350 0.61 -10.95 0.52
N GLN A 351 1.64 -10.13 0.25
CA GLN A 351 2.54 -9.54 1.24
C GLN A 351 3.01 -10.60 2.26
N GLN A 352 3.01 -10.30 3.56
CA GLN A 352 3.16 -11.29 4.63
C GLN A 352 1.96 -11.23 5.57
N THR A 353 1.65 -12.35 6.24
CA THR A 353 0.59 -12.42 7.27
C THR A 353 1.21 -12.26 8.65
N LEU A 354 0.90 -11.16 9.34
CA LEU A 354 1.47 -10.80 10.64
C LEU A 354 0.47 -11.03 11.77
N ILE A 355 0.93 -11.68 12.85
CA ILE A 355 0.15 -12.00 14.04
C ILE A 355 0.84 -11.35 15.24
N TYR A 356 0.39 -10.13 15.53
CA TYR A 356 0.91 -9.28 16.59
C TYR A 356 0.46 -9.73 17.99
N PHE A 357 1.26 -9.38 18.99
CA PHE A 357 0.91 -9.47 20.41
C PHE A 357 0.34 -8.13 20.89
N TYR A 358 -0.56 -8.17 21.89
CA TYR A 358 -1.08 -6.95 22.51
C TYR A 358 -0.01 -6.16 23.28
N ASP A 359 1.05 -6.83 23.75
CA ASP A 359 2.23 -6.22 24.35
C ASP A 359 3.48 -6.92 23.77
N PRO A 360 4.47 -6.18 23.23
CA PRO A 360 5.72 -6.77 22.76
C PRO A 360 6.55 -7.29 23.93
N ILE A 361 7.44 -8.23 23.64
CA ILE A 361 8.37 -8.83 24.61
C ILE A 361 9.79 -8.38 24.26
N ASP A 362 10.48 -7.70 25.18
CA ASP A 362 11.92 -7.46 25.00
C ASP A 362 12.68 -8.80 24.96
N VAL A 363 13.38 -9.05 23.87
CA VAL A 363 14.30 -10.19 23.73
C VAL A 363 15.72 -9.70 23.53
N GLU A 364 16.65 -10.30 24.25
CA GLU A 364 18.09 -10.10 24.08
C GLU A 364 18.64 -11.00 22.96
N GLN A 365 19.85 -10.72 22.49
CA GLN A 365 20.54 -11.57 21.51
C GLN A 365 20.73 -13.00 22.06
N ASP A 366 20.65 -14.00 21.18
CA ASP A 366 20.77 -15.44 21.45
C ASP A 366 19.69 -16.03 22.38
N GLN A 367 18.75 -15.19 22.86
CA GLN A 367 17.62 -15.59 23.69
C GLN A 367 16.74 -16.61 22.97
N LEU A 368 16.44 -17.71 23.66
CA LEU A 368 15.60 -18.80 23.18
C LEU A 368 14.13 -18.37 23.18
N ILE A 369 13.48 -18.51 22.04
CA ILE A 369 12.02 -18.41 21.88
C ILE A 369 11.54 -19.77 21.38
N GLU A 370 10.74 -20.48 22.18
CA GLU A 370 10.29 -21.84 21.83
C GLU A 370 8.80 -22.06 22.05
N GLY A 371 8.19 -22.92 21.23
CA GLY A 371 6.74 -23.02 21.18
C GLY A 371 6.17 -23.94 20.11
N SER A 372 4.89 -23.75 19.82
CA SER A 372 4.14 -24.47 18.78
C SER A 372 3.19 -23.54 18.04
N ALA A 373 3.01 -23.78 16.75
CA ALA A 373 1.96 -23.15 15.94
C ALA A 373 1.01 -24.23 15.42
N THR A 374 -0.29 -24.01 15.61
CA THR A 374 -1.37 -24.86 15.10
C THR A 374 -2.30 -24.02 14.24
N LEU A 375 -2.43 -24.40 12.97
CA LEU A 375 -3.35 -23.86 11.98
C LEU A 375 -4.46 -24.90 11.75
N THR A 376 -5.73 -24.52 11.70
CA THR A 376 -6.84 -25.49 11.59
C THR A 376 -8.05 -24.90 10.88
N GLN A 377 -8.60 -25.60 9.89
CA GLN A 377 -9.83 -25.19 9.21
C GLN A 377 -11.00 -25.04 10.20
N SER A 378 -11.82 -24.00 10.06
CA SER A 378 -12.97 -23.85 10.94
C SER A 378 -14.09 -24.85 10.61
N LYS A 379 -14.65 -25.46 11.66
CA LYS A 379 -15.80 -26.35 11.56
C LYS A 379 -17.11 -25.62 11.22
N GLU A 380 -17.13 -24.30 11.39
CA GLU A 380 -18.24 -23.41 10.98
C GLU A 380 -18.18 -23.10 9.48
N ASN A 381 -16.99 -22.84 8.96
CA ASN A 381 -16.72 -22.56 7.55
C ASN A 381 -15.29 -22.99 7.21
N ARG A 382 -15.11 -23.98 6.34
CA ARG A 382 -13.79 -24.54 6.00
C ARG A 382 -12.83 -23.52 5.37
N ARG A 383 -13.35 -22.41 4.82
CA ARG A 383 -12.55 -21.32 4.22
C ARG A 383 -11.92 -20.39 5.27
N PHE A 384 -12.39 -20.41 6.52
CA PHE A 384 -11.80 -19.67 7.63
C PHE A 384 -10.74 -20.52 8.34
N MET A 385 -9.67 -19.88 8.82
CA MET A 385 -8.56 -20.56 9.50
C MET A 385 -8.43 -20.11 10.95
N ASN A 386 -8.49 -21.06 11.88
CA ASN A 386 -8.16 -20.83 13.28
C ASN A 386 -6.66 -20.98 13.51
N ILE A 387 -6.08 -20.11 14.34
CA ILE A 387 -4.64 -20.01 14.56
C ILE A 387 -4.38 -19.98 16.08
N ASN A 388 -3.68 -20.99 16.59
CA ASN A 388 -3.22 -21.07 17.98
C ASN A 388 -1.69 -21.04 18.00
N LEU A 389 -1.11 -19.94 18.49
CA LEU A 389 0.33 -19.78 18.70
C LEU A 389 0.63 -19.88 20.20
N ARG A 390 1.44 -20.86 20.59
CA ARG A 390 1.97 -21.00 21.95
C ARG A 390 3.45 -20.68 21.89
N TYR A 391 3.91 -19.72 22.67
CA TYR A 391 5.28 -19.25 22.64
C TYR A 391 5.80 -18.99 24.05
N SER A 392 7.09 -19.22 24.25
CA SER A 392 7.75 -18.99 25.53
C SER A 392 9.12 -18.38 25.33
N SER A 393 9.48 -17.46 26.22
CA SER A 393 10.73 -16.70 26.19
C SER A 393 11.02 -16.15 27.58
N GLY A 394 12.29 -16.10 27.99
CA GLY A 394 12.69 -15.59 29.31
C GLY A 394 12.04 -16.29 30.52
N GLY A 395 11.65 -17.57 30.37
CA GLY A 395 10.95 -18.34 31.41
C GLY A 395 9.46 -18.01 31.57
N ARG A 396 8.88 -17.19 30.69
CA ARG A 396 7.43 -16.92 30.62
C ARG A 396 6.83 -17.63 29.41
N SER A 397 5.57 -18.07 29.53
CA SER A 397 4.82 -18.74 28.47
C SER A 397 3.51 -18.00 28.18
N PHE A 398 3.15 -17.95 26.91
CA PHE A 398 2.06 -17.15 26.37
C PHE A 398 1.27 -17.97 25.33
N VAL A 399 0.02 -17.57 25.11
CA VAL A 399 -0.83 -18.10 24.03
C VAL A 399 -1.47 -16.93 23.32
N LYS A 400 -1.42 -16.92 21.99
CA LYS A 400 -2.15 -16.00 21.11
C LYS A 400 -3.07 -16.83 20.24
N GLU A 401 -4.37 -16.55 20.33
CA GLU A 401 -5.39 -17.11 19.46
C GLU A 401 -5.91 -16.01 18.54
N SER A 402 -6.08 -16.37 17.27
CA SER A 402 -6.64 -15.50 16.21
C SER A 402 -7.40 -16.37 15.21
N VAL A 403 -8.32 -15.76 14.45
CA VAL A 403 -9.03 -16.43 13.36
C VAL A 403 -8.91 -15.57 12.11
N MET A 404 -8.39 -16.13 11.02
CA MET A 404 -8.40 -15.48 9.72
C MET A 404 -9.75 -15.74 9.05
N ARG A 405 -10.48 -14.65 8.78
CA ARG A 405 -11.83 -14.64 8.19
C ARG A 405 -11.85 -13.62 7.06
N LYS A 406 -12.66 -13.86 6.02
CA LYS A 406 -12.90 -12.83 5.00
C LYS A 406 -13.77 -11.78 5.66
N LYS A 407 -13.34 -10.51 5.65
CA LYS A 407 -14.22 -9.38 5.96
C LYS A 407 -15.23 -9.27 4.83
N VAL A 408 -16.35 -9.97 5.00
CA VAL A 408 -17.54 -9.79 4.17
C VAL A 408 -18.06 -8.40 4.48
N GLN A 409 -18.03 -7.51 3.48
CA GLN A 409 -18.65 -6.19 3.54
C GLN A 409 -20.08 -6.35 4.09
N SER A 410 -20.35 -5.77 5.25
CA SER A 410 -21.48 -6.22 6.07
C SER A 410 -22.79 -5.51 5.72
N SER A 411 -23.29 -5.75 4.49
CA SER A 411 -24.63 -5.36 4.05
C SER A 411 -25.67 -6.48 4.23
N ASP A 412 -25.30 -7.73 3.92
CA ASP A 412 -26.28 -8.75 3.49
C ASP A 412 -26.72 -9.78 4.54
N PHE A 413 -26.31 -9.67 5.82
CA PHE A 413 -26.78 -10.58 6.88
C PHE A 413 -27.32 -9.88 8.13
N SER A 414 -28.64 -9.97 8.31
CA SER A 414 -29.31 -9.65 9.57
C SER A 414 -28.87 -10.63 10.69
N PRO A 415 -28.47 -10.15 11.89
CA PRO A 415 -27.95 -11.03 12.94
C PRO A 415 -28.95 -12.08 13.43
N SER A 416 -28.57 -13.36 13.36
CA SER A 416 -29.36 -14.45 13.93
C SER A 416 -29.39 -14.39 15.47
N LYS A 417 -30.44 -14.95 16.08
CA LYS A 417 -30.76 -14.72 17.51
C LYS A 417 -29.68 -15.21 18.51
N ALA A 418 -28.77 -16.08 18.10
CA ALA A 418 -27.77 -16.70 18.99
C ALA A 418 -26.76 -15.69 19.59
N ALA A 419 -26.48 -14.56 18.91
CA ALA A 419 -25.45 -13.61 19.34
C ALA A 419 -25.84 -12.74 20.56
N LYS A 420 -27.11 -12.78 21.03
CA LYS A 420 -27.61 -11.84 22.05
C LYS A 420 -27.41 -12.27 23.51
N GLU A 421 -27.19 -13.55 23.81
CA GLU A 421 -27.16 -14.01 25.21
C GLU A 421 -25.79 -13.80 25.91
N ASN A 422 -24.67 -13.89 25.18
CA ASN A 422 -23.33 -13.84 25.78
C ASN A 422 -22.79 -12.44 26.15
N ARG A 423 -23.52 -11.34 25.92
CA ARG A 423 -23.09 -9.98 26.37
C ARG A 423 -23.65 -9.57 27.75
N CYS A 424 -24.59 -10.31 28.33
CA CYS A 424 -25.20 -9.97 29.63
C CYS A 424 -24.55 -10.70 30.83
N SER A 425 -23.30 -10.36 31.17
CA SER A 425 -22.68 -10.83 32.42
C SER A 425 -21.70 -9.87 33.14
N PHE A 426 -21.11 -8.89 32.46
CA PHE A 426 -19.99 -8.10 33.02
C PHE A 426 -20.32 -6.67 33.52
N MET A 427 -21.59 -6.36 33.78
CA MET A 427 -22.00 -5.13 34.49
C MET A 427 -22.98 -5.40 35.63
N LYS A 428 -22.48 -6.04 36.70
CA LYS A 428 -23.13 -6.04 38.03
C LYS A 428 -22.09 -6.06 39.16
N MET A 429 -21.68 -4.89 39.62
CA MET A 429 -21.36 -4.71 41.05
C MET A 429 -21.64 -3.29 41.52
N ASN A 430 -22.22 -3.21 42.71
CA ASN A 430 -22.87 -2.01 43.25
C ASN A 430 -21.87 -0.93 43.69
N LEU A 431 -22.34 0.32 43.75
CA LEU A 431 -22.17 1.12 44.97
C LEU A 431 -23.36 2.07 45.13
N SER A 432 -23.87 2.17 46.35
CA SER A 432 -25.13 2.83 46.69
C SER A 432 -24.97 4.26 47.19
N SER A 433 -26.06 5.00 47.16
CA SER A 433 -26.20 6.38 47.63
C SER A 433 -25.76 6.64 49.08
N SER A 434 -25.18 7.83 49.30
CA SER A 434 -25.25 8.55 50.58
C SER A 434 -25.24 10.06 50.33
N ILE A 435 -26.13 10.80 50.98
CA ILE A 435 -26.42 12.23 50.71
C ILE A 435 -25.80 13.12 51.79
N THR A 436 -25.13 14.22 51.39
CA THR A 436 -25.09 15.46 52.21
C THR A 436 -24.80 16.72 51.37
N LYS A 437 -25.17 17.88 51.92
CA LYS A 437 -25.14 19.26 51.39
C LYS A 437 -25.13 20.22 52.62
N PRO A 438 -24.96 21.56 52.51
CA PRO A 438 -24.43 22.42 51.44
C PRO A 438 -23.49 23.57 51.95
N ALA A 439 -23.34 24.64 51.13
CA ALA A 439 -23.06 26.06 51.50
C ALA A 439 -21.57 26.47 51.70
N LEU A 440 -21.15 27.74 51.56
CA LEU A 440 -21.83 29.06 51.41
C LEU A 440 -21.22 29.95 50.27
N PHE A 441 -21.89 31.09 50.01
CA PHE A 441 -21.52 32.39 49.37
C PHE A 441 -20.00 32.75 49.17
N ASN A 442 -19.61 33.74 48.32
CA ASN A 442 -20.35 34.92 47.80
C ASN A 442 -19.82 35.46 46.44
N THR A 443 -20.54 36.43 45.85
CA THR A 443 -20.13 37.26 44.70
C THR A 443 -19.45 38.58 45.14
N ALA A 444 -18.65 39.21 44.24
CA ALA A 444 -18.70 40.66 43.88
C ALA A 444 -17.37 41.27 43.31
N ASN A 445 -17.35 41.52 42.00
CA ASN A 445 -17.16 42.84 41.34
C ASN A 445 -15.91 43.77 41.47
N ILE A 446 -15.53 44.30 40.28
CA ILE A 446 -15.19 45.71 39.91
C ILE A 446 -13.71 46.21 39.92
N PHE A 447 -13.17 46.33 38.68
CA PHE A 447 -12.39 47.41 38.03
C PHE A 447 -11.10 48.06 38.59
N SER A 448 -10.28 48.49 37.61
CA SER A 448 -9.32 49.64 37.59
C SER A 448 -7.98 49.49 38.32
N SER A 449 -6.86 50.15 37.92
CA SER A 449 -6.39 50.64 36.59
C SER A 449 -4.90 51.06 36.66
N LEU A 450 -4.30 51.41 35.51
CA LEU A 450 -3.10 52.26 35.31
C LEU A 450 -1.69 51.77 35.75
N ASN A 451 -0.85 51.59 34.71
CA ASN A 451 0.51 52.11 34.48
C ASN A 451 1.76 51.71 35.31
N ASP A 452 2.78 51.35 34.51
CA ASP A 452 4.19 51.78 34.53
C ASP A 452 5.08 51.64 35.80
N GLY A 453 6.21 50.93 35.63
CA GLY A 453 7.45 51.42 36.26
C GLY A 453 8.68 50.52 36.29
N LYS A 454 9.57 50.69 35.30
CA LYS A 454 11.05 50.62 35.42
C LYS A 454 11.76 49.28 35.73
N LEU A 455 12.67 48.95 34.80
CA LEU A 455 13.91 48.18 35.02
C LEU A 455 14.83 48.88 36.04
N PRO A 456 15.79 48.17 36.67
CA PRO A 456 17.15 48.22 36.11
C PRO A 456 17.91 46.87 36.14
N SER A 457 19.20 46.90 35.77
CA SER A 457 20.05 45.76 35.41
C SER A 457 21.29 45.59 36.33
N THR A 458 22.25 44.75 35.90
CA THR A 458 23.63 44.52 36.44
C THR A 458 23.79 43.51 37.60
N THR A 459 24.88 42.75 37.76
CA THR A 459 25.97 42.31 36.84
C THR A 459 26.72 41.08 37.43
N LEU A 460 27.38 40.30 36.56
CA LEU A 460 28.23 39.11 36.80
C LEU A 460 28.97 38.97 38.16
N LYS A 461 29.14 37.72 38.61
CA LYS A 461 30.47 37.13 38.91
C LYS A 461 30.49 35.59 39.03
N THR A 462 31.44 34.96 38.34
CA THR A 462 31.97 33.59 38.53
C THR A 462 33.49 33.72 38.70
N PRO A 463 34.21 32.76 39.34
CA PRO A 463 35.05 31.85 38.53
C PRO A 463 35.42 30.47 39.14
N LEU A 464 35.70 29.48 38.27
CA LEU A 464 36.76 28.42 38.36
C LEU A 464 36.73 27.40 39.54
N SER A 465 37.28 26.17 39.46
CA SER A 465 37.72 25.31 38.33
C SER A 465 38.06 23.90 38.85
N MET A 466 37.88 22.83 38.03
CA MET A 466 38.86 21.75 37.74
C MET A 466 38.20 20.59 36.94
N SER A 467 39.03 19.76 36.29
CA SER A 467 38.66 18.70 35.32
C SER A 467 39.53 17.44 35.60
N PRO A 468 39.67 16.39 34.73
CA PRO A 468 38.93 16.00 33.50
C PRO A 468 38.57 14.50 33.40
N HIS A 469 37.75 14.10 32.40
CA HIS A 469 38.15 13.16 31.31
C HIS A 469 37.05 12.97 30.25
N ARG A 470 37.40 12.37 29.10
CA ARG A 470 36.66 12.36 27.83
C ARG A 470 35.65 11.21 27.73
N HIS A 471 34.59 11.40 26.93
CA HIS A 471 34.42 10.69 25.66
C HIS A 471 33.73 11.61 24.62
N LYS A 472 33.71 11.24 23.32
CA LYS A 472 33.31 12.11 22.21
C LYS A 472 31.98 11.69 21.57
N THR A 473 31.19 12.68 21.17
CA THR A 473 30.20 12.59 20.08
C THR A 473 30.46 13.77 19.13
N THR A 474 30.36 13.58 17.81
CA THR A 474 30.69 14.63 16.84
C THR A 474 29.49 14.96 15.95
N ALA A 475 28.95 16.15 16.16
CA ALA A 475 28.20 16.90 15.15
C ALA A 475 29.00 18.17 14.82
N THR A 476 29.05 18.60 13.57
CA THR A 476 29.81 19.80 13.17
C THR A 476 29.02 20.57 12.12
N GLN A 477 28.47 21.70 12.55
CA GLN A 477 27.77 22.66 11.69
C GLN A 477 28.79 23.69 11.16
N ILE A 478 28.69 24.06 9.89
CA ILE A 478 29.69 24.89 9.21
C ILE A 478 29.52 26.37 9.55
N LEU A 479 30.61 27.06 9.91
CA LEU A 479 30.68 28.51 10.05
C LEU A 479 31.62 29.13 8.99
N LYS A 480 31.23 30.29 8.45
CA LYS A 480 31.96 31.01 7.39
C LYS A 480 32.97 32.00 7.98
N THR A 481 34.19 32.03 7.46
CA THR A 481 35.06 33.24 7.48
C THR A 481 36.17 33.16 6.42
N SER A 482 35.89 33.73 5.26
CA SER A 482 36.69 34.76 4.56
C SER A 482 38.22 34.84 4.76
N PHE A 483 38.97 34.85 3.65
CA PHE A 483 39.98 35.92 3.38
C PHE A 483 40.21 36.09 1.86
N LYS A 484 41.02 37.09 1.46
CA LYS A 484 41.16 37.59 0.08
C LYS A 484 42.29 36.92 -0.70
N ALA A 485 42.17 36.89 -2.03
CA ALA A 485 43.21 36.40 -2.94
C ALA A 485 44.33 37.43 -3.23
N ASN A 486 45.54 36.94 -3.51
CA ASN A 486 46.41 37.48 -4.58
C ASN A 486 47.64 36.57 -4.86
N SER A 487 48.35 36.88 -5.97
CA SER A 487 49.68 36.39 -6.41
C SER A 487 49.87 34.93 -6.89
N SER A 488 49.80 34.78 -8.22
CA SER A 488 50.81 34.18 -9.12
C SER A 488 51.39 32.75 -8.93
N ILE A 489 51.00 31.89 -9.89
CA ILE A 489 51.84 31.00 -10.74
C ILE A 489 52.59 29.80 -10.09
N ALA A 490 52.27 28.61 -10.63
CA ALA A 490 53.03 27.35 -10.67
C ALA A 490 53.40 26.65 -9.35
N ASN A 491 52.65 25.59 -9.01
CA ASN A 491 52.97 24.26 -9.55
C ASN A 491 51.72 23.36 -9.57
N ALA A 492 51.80 22.22 -10.25
CA ALA A 492 50.67 21.31 -10.44
C ALA A 492 50.68 20.18 -9.40
N GLU A 493 49.63 20.14 -8.57
CA GLU A 493 49.22 18.95 -7.82
C GLU A 493 47.75 18.65 -8.15
N VAL A 494 47.40 17.38 -8.28
CA VAL A 494 46.10 16.92 -8.79
C VAL A 494 45.11 16.77 -7.63
N PRO A 495 43.95 17.46 -7.65
CA PRO A 495 42.87 17.17 -6.70
C PRO A 495 42.32 15.77 -6.96
N VAL A 496 42.18 14.97 -5.90
CA VAL A 496 41.63 13.61 -5.97
C VAL A 496 40.13 13.67 -6.30
N GLU A 497 39.68 12.95 -7.33
CA GLU A 497 38.26 12.83 -7.66
C GLU A 497 37.50 12.07 -6.55
N VAL A 498 36.29 12.53 -6.24
CA VAL A 498 35.39 11.93 -5.24
C VAL A 498 34.73 10.66 -5.79
N GLU A 499 34.31 9.76 -4.90
CA GLU A 499 33.81 8.42 -5.19
C GLU A 499 32.77 8.35 -6.32
N VAL A 500 32.92 7.33 -7.17
CA VAL A 500 32.05 7.02 -8.30
C VAL A 500 31.48 5.62 -8.09
N ALA A 501 30.19 5.46 -8.40
CA ALA A 501 29.48 4.19 -8.24
C ALA A 501 30.19 3.04 -8.97
N GLU A 502 30.25 1.88 -8.31
CA GLU A 502 30.72 0.60 -8.86
C GLU A 502 32.18 0.59 -9.37
N GLY A 503 33.04 1.50 -8.89
CA GLY A 503 34.49 1.43 -9.14
C GLY A 503 34.95 1.87 -10.54
N TYR A 504 34.10 2.55 -11.30
CA TYR A 504 34.50 3.27 -12.51
C TYR A 504 35.19 4.59 -12.15
N SER A 505 36.03 5.15 -13.04
CA SER A 505 36.45 6.55 -12.91
C SER A 505 35.35 7.50 -13.40
N MET A 506 35.36 8.76 -12.95
CA MET A 506 34.38 9.77 -13.41
C MET A 506 34.40 9.91 -14.94
N THR A 507 35.60 9.81 -15.53
CA THR A 507 35.80 9.76 -16.99
C THR A 507 35.07 8.58 -17.65
N GLN A 508 35.17 7.37 -17.09
CA GLN A 508 34.49 6.17 -17.62
C GLN A 508 32.97 6.22 -17.44
N PHE A 509 32.50 6.79 -16.32
CA PHE A 509 31.08 7.03 -16.09
C PHE A 509 30.51 8.02 -17.11
N CYS A 510 31.15 9.18 -17.31
CA CYS A 510 30.74 10.14 -18.33
C CYS A 510 30.80 9.56 -19.75
N ASP A 511 31.77 8.70 -20.08
CA ASP A 511 31.79 8.00 -21.37
C ASP A 511 30.55 7.12 -21.58
N LYS A 512 30.16 6.30 -20.58
CA LYS A 512 28.93 5.51 -20.63
C LYS A 512 27.69 6.38 -20.87
N VAL A 513 27.54 7.48 -20.12
CA VAL A 513 26.39 8.39 -20.25
C VAL A 513 26.35 9.06 -21.63
N ILE A 514 27.51 9.45 -22.17
CA ILE A 514 27.63 9.97 -23.55
C ILE A 514 27.21 8.89 -24.55
N ASP A 515 27.71 7.66 -24.42
CA ASP A 515 27.41 6.58 -25.37
C ASP A 515 25.95 6.11 -25.30
N VAL A 516 25.30 6.19 -24.13
CA VAL A 516 23.83 5.99 -24.00
C VAL A 516 23.08 7.08 -24.78
N PHE A 517 23.34 8.36 -24.51
CA PHE A 517 22.64 9.46 -25.20
C PHE A 517 22.97 9.57 -26.71
N LEU A 518 24.10 9.00 -27.17
CA LEU A 518 24.46 8.96 -28.60
C LEU A 518 23.77 7.83 -29.37
N ASN A 519 23.51 6.68 -28.73
CA ASN A 519 23.18 5.43 -29.43
C ASN A 519 21.77 4.89 -29.11
N GLU A 520 21.21 5.17 -27.95
CA GLU A 520 19.78 4.93 -27.72
C GLU A 520 18.96 5.92 -28.55
N LYS A 521 17.87 5.44 -29.17
CA LYS A 521 17.11 6.20 -30.19
C LYS A 521 16.65 7.54 -29.57
N PRO A 522 17.01 8.70 -30.15
CA PRO A 522 16.96 9.98 -29.42
C PRO A 522 15.54 10.53 -29.26
N ARG A 523 14.74 9.92 -28.39
CA ARG A 523 13.54 10.56 -27.85
C ARG A 523 13.98 11.51 -26.76
N VAL A 524 13.84 12.82 -27.01
CA VAL A 524 14.05 13.88 -26.02
C VAL A 524 13.25 13.65 -24.72
N LYS A 525 12.14 12.88 -24.79
CA LYS A 525 11.36 12.42 -23.62
C LYS A 525 12.14 11.48 -22.69
N GLU A 526 12.98 10.60 -23.22
CA GLU A 526 13.74 9.61 -22.45
C GLU A 526 14.95 10.25 -21.76
N TRP A 527 15.66 11.18 -22.43
CA TRP A 527 16.75 11.96 -21.81
C TRP A 527 16.28 12.74 -20.58
N ARG A 528 15.04 13.26 -20.57
CA ARG A 528 14.48 13.94 -19.39
C ARG A 528 14.41 13.03 -18.16
N LYS A 529 14.19 11.71 -18.28
CA LYS A 529 14.15 10.78 -17.11
C LYS A 529 15.50 10.75 -16.38
N TYR A 530 16.61 10.76 -17.12
CA TYR A 530 17.97 10.79 -16.55
C TYR A 530 18.42 12.17 -16.02
N LEU A 531 17.62 13.23 -16.21
CA LEU A 531 17.94 14.61 -15.86
C LEU A 531 16.96 15.22 -14.84
N VAL A 532 15.97 14.45 -14.39
CA VAL A 532 14.91 14.90 -13.46
C VAL A 532 15.40 14.99 -12.01
N PHE A 533 16.27 14.09 -11.59
CA PHE A 533 16.96 14.14 -10.30
C PHE A 533 18.10 15.17 -10.36
N ARG A 534 17.82 16.39 -9.89
CA ARG A 534 18.71 17.55 -10.04
C ARG A 534 19.94 17.47 -9.15
N GLU A 535 19.80 16.99 -7.92
CA GLU A 535 20.93 16.87 -6.99
C GLU A 535 21.93 15.82 -7.49
N GLU A 536 21.43 14.75 -8.11
CA GLU A 536 22.20 13.70 -8.78
C GLU A 536 22.94 14.27 -9.99
N TRP A 537 22.20 14.83 -10.96
CA TRP A 537 22.78 15.39 -12.18
C TRP A 537 23.87 16.44 -11.90
N ASN A 538 23.64 17.33 -10.93
CA ASN A 538 24.60 18.37 -10.58
C ASN A 538 25.94 17.83 -10.04
N LYS A 539 26.03 16.58 -9.56
CA LYS A 539 27.29 15.93 -9.13
C LYS A 539 28.23 15.59 -10.31
N TYR A 540 27.72 15.43 -11.53
CA TYR A 540 28.51 14.99 -12.70
C TYR A 540 28.31 15.83 -13.99
N LYS A 541 27.39 16.80 -13.97
CA LYS A 541 27.10 17.77 -15.05
C LYS A 541 28.36 18.40 -15.70
N GLU A 542 29.28 18.93 -14.89
CA GLU A 542 30.48 19.60 -15.40
C GLU A 542 31.45 18.62 -16.07
N SER A 543 31.66 17.45 -15.44
CA SER A 543 32.46 16.34 -15.98
C SER A 543 31.90 15.84 -17.31
N PHE A 544 30.58 15.71 -17.43
CA PHE A 544 29.90 15.31 -18.67
C PHE A 544 30.17 16.29 -19.82
N TYR A 545 29.95 17.59 -19.62
CA TYR A 545 30.21 18.59 -20.68
C TYR A 545 31.68 18.70 -21.03
N THR A 546 32.58 18.57 -20.05
CA THR A 546 34.04 18.54 -20.28
C THR A 546 34.47 17.28 -21.04
N ARG A 547 33.85 16.13 -20.78
CA ARG A 547 34.10 14.89 -21.53
C ARG A 547 33.55 14.95 -22.96
N CYS A 548 32.37 15.52 -23.17
CA CYS A 548 31.81 15.80 -24.50
C CYS A 548 32.78 16.64 -25.36
N ARG A 549 33.29 17.77 -24.82
CA ARG A 549 34.32 18.58 -25.48
C ARG A 549 35.57 17.75 -25.79
N THR A 550 36.11 17.06 -24.78
CA THR A 550 37.34 16.25 -24.91
C THR A 550 37.23 15.14 -25.97
N ARG A 551 36.05 14.50 -26.13
CA ARG A 551 35.81 13.53 -27.22
C ARG A 551 35.71 14.25 -28.57
N ALA A 552 34.94 15.33 -28.67
CA ALA A 552 34.80 16.09 -29.91
C ALA A 552 36.14 16.64 -30.42
N ASP A 553 37.04 17.10 -29.54
CA ASP A 553 38.35 17.63 -29.92
C ASP A 553 39.33 16.56 -30.39
N ARG A 554 39.19 15.33 -29.92
CA ARG A 554 40.01 14.17 -30.32
C ARG A 554 39.44 13.38 -31.51
N GLU A 555 38.17 13.62 -31.86
CA GLU A 555 37.50 12.92 -32.95
C GLU A 555 37.99 13.42 -34.33
N THR A 556 38.21 12.46 -35.23
CA THR A 556 38.71 12.66 -36.60
C THR A 556 37.61 12.59 -37.65
N ASP A 557 36.51 11.87 -37.40
CA ASP A 557 35.32 11.94 -38.25
C ASP A 557 34.55 13.26 -37.98
N PRO A 558 34.41 14.16 -38.98
CA PRO A 558 33.64 15.40 -38.82
C PRO A 558 32.16 15.12 -38.47
N THR A 559 31.61 13.97 -38.88
CA THR A 559 30.22 13.58 -38.60
C THR A 559 30.01 13.27 -37.13
N MET A 560 30.85 12.40 -36.56
CA MET A 560 30.83 12.04 -35.14
C MET A 560 31.22 13.23 -34.25
N LYS A 561 32.19 14.06 -34.66
CA LYS A 561 32.52 15.32 -34.00
C LYS A 561 31.31 16.25 -33.90
N GLN A 562 30.56 16.42 -35.00
CA GLN A 562 29.34 17.23 -35.01
C GLN A 562 28.22 16.61 -34.16
N ARG A 563 28.09 15.27 -34.10
CA ARG A 563 27.14 14.59 -33.20
C ARG A 563 27.44 14.86 -31.73
N LEU A 564 28.71 14.80 -31.32
CA LEU A 564 29.14 15.08 -29.93
C LEU A 564 28.85 16.54 -29.52
N ILE A 565 29.12 17.51 -30.40
CA ILE A 565 28.82 18.93 -30.17
C ILE A 565 27.31 19.16 -30.10
N SER A 566 26.54 18.52 -30.99
CA SER A 566 25.08 18.61 -31.00
C SER A 566 24.46 18.00 -29.74
N LEU A 567 24.96 16.85 -29.27
CA LEU A 567 24.53 16.21 -28.03
C LEU A 567 24.69 17.17 -26.84
N ALA A 568 25.89 17.73 -26.65
CA ALA A 568 26.15 18.66 -25.55
C ALA A 568 25.21 19.88 -25.58
N SER A 569 24.97 20.46 -26.76
CA SER A 569 24.01 21.56 -26.93
C SER A 569 22.56 21.16 -26.60
N ASN A 570 22.15 19.93 -26.95
CA ASN A 570 20.78 19.49 -26.76
C ASN A 570 20.49 19.03 -25.32
N VAL A 571 21.45 18.40 -24.65
CA VAL A 571 21.37 18.12 -23.19
C VAL A 571 21.28 19.43 -22.43
N ASN A 572 22.11 20.43 -22.75
CA ASN A 572 22.10 21.73 -22.07
C ASN A 572 20.75 22.47 -22.21
N LYS A 573 20.08 22.40 -23.36
CA LYS A 573 18.73 22.98 -23.55
C LYS A 573 17.65 22.31 -22.68
N ILE A 574 17.81 21.01 -22.39
CA ILE A 574 16.89 20.27 -21.51
C ILE A 574 17.21 20.62 -20.05
N ASP A 575 18.49 20.61 -19.70
CA ASP A 575 19.05 20.96 -18.39
C ASP A 575 18.60 22.37 -17.94
N GLU A 576 18.73 23.39 -18.79
CA GLU A 576 18.25 24.76 -18.56
C GLU A 576 16.72 24.91 -18.46
N ALA A 577 15.95 23.96 -19.01
CA ALA A 577 14.50 23.94 -18.87
C ALA A 577 14.07 23.27 -17.57
N MET A 578 14.75 22.18 -17.19
CA MET A 578 14.44 21.42 -15.97
C MET A 578 14.86 22.17 -14.71
N GLU A 579 15.96 22.92 -14.73
CA GLU A 579 16.35 23.78 -13.60
C GLU A 579 15.26 24.82 -13.24
N LYS A 580 14.67 25.48 -14.25
CA LYS A 580 13.59 26.47 -14.04
C LYS A 580 12.32 25.86 -13.45
N HIS A 581 12.10 24.57 -13.69
CA HIS A 581 10.99 23.83 -13.10
C HIS A 581 11.29 23.36 -11.67
N ASP A 582 12.55 22.98 -11.39
CA ASP A 582 13.03 22.66 -10.04
C ASP A 582 13.05 23.90 -9.11
N GLU A 583 13.47 25.07 -9.60
CA GLU A 583 13.38 26.35 -8.89
C GLU A 583 11.93 26.67 -8.46
N LEU A 584 10.95 26.43 -9.34
CA LEU A 584 9.53 26.64 -9.03
C LEU A 584 9.00 25.57 -8.06
N LEU A 585 9.43 24.31 -8.22
CA LEU A 585 9.07 23.22 -7.30
C LEU A 585 9.57 23.50 -5.88
N LYS A 586 10.82 23.92 -5.72
CA LYS A 586 11.43 24.27 -4.43
C LYS A 586 10.73 25.45 -3.76
N GLU A 587 10.44 26.52 -4.50
CA GLU A 587 9.67 27.67 -3.98
C GLU A 587 8.30 27.25 -3.40
N ILE A 588 7.63 26.29 -4.05
CA ILE A 588 6.35 25.72 -3.61
C ILE A 588 6.52 24.78 -2.40
N GLN A 589 7.58 23.95 -2.37
CA GLN A 589 7.88 23.03 -1.27
C GLN A 589 8.27 23.77 0.02
N ASP A 590 9.04 24.86 -0.09
CA ASP A 590 9.44 25.71 1.04
C ASP A 590 8.26 26.53 1.61
N ASN A 591 7.26 26.85 0.78
CA ASN A 591 6.15 27.75 1.14
C ASN A 591 4.75 27.12 0.88
N PRO A 592 4.44 25.92 1.41
CA PRO A 592 3.27 25.14 1.00
C PRO A 592 1.92 25.76 1.42
N THR A 593 1.92 26.79 2.27
CA THR A 593 0.72 27.58 2.62
C THR A 593 0.44 28.75 1.67
N ASP A 594 1.44 29.18 0.91
CA ASP A 594 1.42 30.41 0.13
C ASP A 594 1.17 30.14 -1.37
N LEU A 595 0.83 28.91 -1.75
CA LEU A 595 0.70 28.47 -3.15
C LEU A 595 -0.17 29.41 -4.03
N ASP A 596 -1.29 29.94 -3.51
CA ASP A 596 -2.13 30.88 -4.27
C ASP A 596 -1.38 32.19 -4.62
N ALA A 597 -0.49 32.63 -3.73
CA ALA A 597 0.37 33.80 -3.93
C ALA A 597 1.56 33.49 -4.85
N ILE A 598 2.12 32.27 -4.79
CA ILE A 598 3.15 31.81 -5.74
C ILE A 598 2.57 31.73 -7.15
N VAL A 599 1.34 31.21 -7.30
CA VAL A 599 0.61 31.21 -8.58
C VAL A 599 0.35 32.65 -9.05
N ALA A 600 -0.14 33.54 -8.19
CA ALA A 600 -0.39 34.94 -8.58
C ALA A 600 0.88 35.67 -9.05
N LYS A 601 2.02 35.43 -8.38
CA LYS A 601 3.35 35.96 -8.74
C LYS A 601 3.92 35.34 -10.02
N ARG A 602 3.92 34.00 -10.12
CA ARG A 602 4.66 33.23 -11.12
C ARG A 602 3.77 32.56 -12.17
N ARG A 603 2.53 33.02 -12.37
CA ARG A 603 1.53 32.36 -13.25
C ARG A 603 2.10 31.92 -14.60
N LYS A 604 2.91 32.77 -15.25
CA LYS A 604 3.62 32.50 -16.51
C LYS A 604 4.53 31.25 -16.52
N ASP A 605 5.04 30.83 -15.36
CA ASP A 605 5.97 29.72 -15.21
C ASP A 605 5.22 28.38 -15.00
N PHE A 606 3.96 28.42 -14.55
CA PHE A 606 3.03 27.28 -14.48
C PHE A 606 2.53 26.89 -15.87
N THR A 607 3.45 26.39 -16.70
CA THR A 607 3.21 25.97 -18.08
C THR A 607 2.88 24.47 -18.17
N GLY A 608 2.42 24.02 -19.34
CA GLY A 608 2.26 22.59 -19.61
C GLY A 608 3.56 21.79 -19.51
N ASP A 609 4.74 22.40 -19.68
CA ASP A 609 6.03 21.70 -19.46
C ASP A 609 6.40 21.59 -17.97
N PHE A 610 6.01 22.54 -17.13
CA PHE A 610 6.14 22.40 -15.67
C PHE A 610 5.31 21.22 -15.15
N PHE A 611 4.05 21.09 -15.59
CA PHE A 611 3.22 19.94 -15.21
C PHE A 611 3.73 18.62 -15.82
N ARG A 612 4.34 18.63 -17.01
CA ARG A 612 5.05 17.46 -17.56
C ARG A 612 6.30 17.10 -16.74
N PHE A 613 7.04 18.08 -16.20
CA PHE A 613 8.18 17.86 -15.32
C PHE A 613 7.74 17.22 -13.99
N LEU A 614 6.67 17.70 -13.37
CA LEU A 614 6.13 17.08 -12.14
C LEU A 614 5.60 15.66 -12.38
N ALA A 615 4.89 15.42 -13.50
CA ALA A 615 4.44 14.08 -13.87
C ALA A 615 5.64 13.12 -14.07
N LEU A 616 6.69 13.59 -14.75
CA LEU A 616 7.93 12.85 -14.95
C LEU A 616 8.65 12.54 -13.63
N LEU A 617 8.70 13.49 -12.69
CA LEU A 617 9.28 13.29 -11.37
C LEU A 617 8.51 12.20 -10.59
N SER A 618 7.17 12.25 -10.62
CA SER A 618 6.31 11.19 -10.07
C SER A 618 6.58 9.83 -10.73
N GLU A 619 6.64 9.76 -12.07
CA GLU A 619 6.98 8.53 -12.81
C GLU A 619 8.36 7.94 -12.47
N THR A 620 9.28 8.71 -11.89
CA THR A 620 10.69 8.31 -11.71
C THR A 620 11.06 8.06 -10.24
N TYR A 621 10.24 8.46 -9.26
CA TYR A 621 10.35 7.93 -7.89
C TYR A 621 9.97 6.45 -7.85
N ASP A 622 10.65 5.65 -7.03
CA ASP A 622 10.35 4.21 -6.89
C ASP A 622 9.27 3.91 -5.85
N ASN A 623 9.23 4.65 -4.74
CA ASN A 623 8.26 4.44 -3.66
C ASN A 623 6.89 5.10 -3.95
N LEU A 624 5.84 4.60 -3.30
CA LEU A 624 4.46 5.09 -3.50
C LEU A 624 4.18 6.42 -2.78
N GLU A 625 4.85 6.72 -1.66
CA GLU A 625 4.56 7.92 -0.87
C GLU A 625 5.03 9.22 -1.57
N ASP A 626 6.21 9.20 -2.20
CA ASP A 626 6.73 10.31 -3.00
C ASP A 626 5.95 10.46 -4.32
N ARG A 627 5.56 9.34 -4.95
CA ARG A 627 4.66 9.32 -6.12
C ARG A 627 3.36 10.08 -5.81
N ASP A 628 2.70 9.69 -4.72
CA ASP A 628 1.50 10.36 -4.22
C ASP A 628 1.79 11.78 -3.71
N GLY A 629 2.96 12.03 -3.12
CA GLY A 629 3.43 13.34 -2.69
C GLY A 629 3.42 14.34 -3.85
N VAL A 630 4.06 13.97 -4.96
CA VAL A 630 4.09 14.75 -6.20
C VAL A 630 2.70 14.84 -6.84
N ALA A 631 1.92 13.76 -6.87
CA ALA A 631 0.56 13.80 -7.42
C ALA A 631 -0.38 14.74 -6.64
N ARG A 632 -0.32 14.72 -5.30
CA ARG A 632 -1.02 15.66 -4.41
C ARG A 632 -0.54 17.10 -4.63
N LEU A 633 0.73 17.31 -4.98
CA LEU A 633 1.27 18.63 -5.28
C LEU A 633 0.78 19.15 -6.64
N VAL A 634 0.83 18.33 -7.69
CA VAL A 634 0.27 18.63 -9.03
C VAL A 634 -1.19 19.05 -8.92
N ALA A 635 -2.01 18.29 -8.20
CA ALA A 635 -3.43 18.60 -8.02
C ALA A 635 -3.66 19.96 -7.33
N LYS A 636 -2.88 20.28 -6.28
CA LYS A 636 -2.92 21.61 -5.62
C LYS A 636 -2.53 22.73 -6.58
N CYS A 637 -1.41 22.58 -7.31
CA CYS A 637 -0.92 23.57 -8.27
C CYS A 637 -1.93 23.82 -9.40
N MET A 638 -2.50 22.77 -9.98
CA MET A 638 -3.54 22.89 -11.01
C MET A 638 -4.81 23.58 -10.47
N SER A 639 -5.22 23.28 -9.24
CA SER A 639 -6.39 23.91 -8.60
C SER A 639 -6.16 25.41 -8.36
N ALA A 640 -4.98 25.80 -7.88
CA ALA A 640 -4.64 27.21 -7.65
C ALA A 640 -4.51 27.98 -8.98
N VAL A 641 -3.90 27.39 -10.01
CA VAL A 641 -3.82 27.95 -11.37
C VAL A 641 -5.21 28.14 -11.98
N SER A 642 -6.07 27.13 -11.97
CA SER A 642 -7.42 27.25 -12.54
C SER A 642 -8.31 28.24 -11.78
N ALA A 643 -8.10 28.41 -10.46
CA ALA A 643 -8.78 29.45 -9.69
C ALA A 643 -8.28 30.85 -10.05
N PHE A 644 -6.97 31.03 -10.28
CA PHE A 644 -6.39 32.29 -10.73
C PHE A 644 -6.94 32.71 -12.10
N ASP A 645 -6.86 31.81 -13.08
CA ASP A 645 -7.23 32.11 -14.48
C ASP A 645 -8.71 32.49 -14.62
N LYS A 646 -9.63 31.69 -14.05
CA LYS A 646 -11.07 31.97 -14.06
C LYS A 646 -11.45 33.30 -13.41
N THR A 647 -10.66 33.75 -12.45
CA THR A 647 -10.89 35.04 -11.78
C THR A 647 -10.43 36.20 -12.66
N LEU A 648 -9.42 35.99 -13.50
CA LEU A 648 -8.93 36.97 -14.48
C LEU A 648 -9.88 37.16 -15.66
N GLU A 649 -10.60 36.11 -16.04
CA GLU A 649 -11.60 36.11 -17.14
C GLU A 649 -12.89 36.88 -16.78
N SER A 650 -13.17 37.09 -15.49
CA SER A 650 -14.41 37.70 -14.99
C SER A 650 -14.32 39.22 -14.80
N LEU A 651 -14.16 39.95 -15.91
CA LEU A 651 -13.93 41.40 -15.94
C LEU A 651 -14.88 42.22 -15.05
N GLU A 652 -16.19 41.96 -15.11
CA GLU A 652 -17.19 42.71 -14.32
C GLU A 652 -17.04 42.53 -12.79
N THR A 653 -16.39 41.46 -12.33
CA THR A 653 -16.15 41.23 -10.88
C THR A 653 -14.87 41.88 -10.39
N LEU A 654 -13.91 42.18 -11.26
CA LEU A 654 -12.62 42.76 -10.87
C LEU A 654 -12.76 44.22 -10.42
N ASP A 655 -13.54 45.04 -11.12
CA ASP A 655 -13.79 46.43 -10.72
C ASP A 655 -14.55 46.51 -9.38
N ALA A 656 -15.56 45.64 -9.19
CA ALA A 656 -16.31 45.54 -7.94
C ALA A 656 -15.43 45.05 -6.78
N ALA A 657 -14.55 44.08 -7.03
CA ALA A 657 -13.59 43.59 -6.04
C ALA A 657 -12.49 44.63 -5.73
N GLN A 658 -12.05 45.40 -6.71
CA GLN A 658 -11.10 46.50 -6.52
C GLN A 658 -11.71 47.58 -5.63
N ALA A 659 -12.96 48.01 -5.90
CA ALA A 659 -13.67 48.95 -5.05
C ALA A 659 -13.84 48.45 -3.59
N LYS A 660 -14.16 47.16 -3.40
CA LYS A 660 -14.18 46.53 -2.05
C LYS A 660 -12.79 46.51 -1.40
N PHE A 661 -11.72 46.26 -2.17
CA PHE A 661 -10.37 46.23 -1.64
C PHE A 661 -9.88 47.63 -1.24
N ASP A 662 -10.15 48.64 -2.06
CA ASP A 662 -9.87 50.04 -1.73
C ASP A 662 -10.68 50.50 -0.51
N ASP A 663 -11.93 50.07 -0.36
CA ASP A 663 -12.73 50.31 0.84
C ASP A 663 -12.20 49.58 2.10
N ILE A 664 -11.53 48.44 1.96
CA ILE A 664 -10.76 47.81 3.05
C ILE A 664 -9.51 48.65 3.37
N LEU A 665 -8.75 49.07 2.37
CA LEU A 665 -7.49 49.82 2.54
C LEU A 665 -7.70 51.22 3.13
N ASN A 666 -8.82 51.88 2.82
CA ASN A 666 -9.21 53.18 3.37
C ASN A 666 -9.80 53.11 4.81
N SER A 667 -9.71 51.96 5.49
CA SER A 667 -10.15 51.83 6.89
C SER A 667 -9.25 52.63 7.84
N SER A 668 -9.85 53.17 8.92
CA SER A 668 -9.15 54.02 9.90
C SER A 668 -8.07 53.30 10.74
N SER A 669 -8.03 51.97 10.73
CA SER A 669 -6.95 51.17 11.32
C SER A 669 -6.85 49.78 10.67
N VAL A 670 -5.72 49.09 10.93
CA VAL A 670 -5.51 47.70 10.48
C VAL A 670 -6.54 46.74 11.09
N ASP A 671 -6.89 46.94 12.37
CA ASP A 671 -7.93 46.15 13.03
C ASP A 671 -9.31 46.39 12.43
N ALA A 672 -9.64 47.64 12.10
CA ALA A 672 -10.88 47.99 11.41
C ALA A 672 -10.95 47.31 10.03
N ALA A 673 -9.86 47.33 9.25
CA ALA A 673 -9.77 46.62 7.97
C ALA A 673 -9.91 45.09 8.14
N CYS A 674 -9.32 44.52 9.19
CA CYS A 674 -9.43 43.09 9.50
C CYS A 674 -10.85 42.68 9.93
N GLU A 675 -11.57 43.52 10.68
CA GLU A 675 -13.00 43.32 10.97
C GLU A 675 -13.87 43.50 9.72
N LYS A 676 -13.52 44.43 8.83
CA LYS A 676 -14.20 44.62 7.54
C LYS A 676 -14.11 43.36 6.67
N ILE A 677 -12.92 42.76 6.57
CA ILE A 677 -12.70 41.45 5.93
C ILE A 677 -13.54 40.34 6.59
N LYS A 678 -13.65 40.30 7.93
CA LYS A 678 -14.53 39.33 8.63
C LYS A 678 -16.02 39.59 8.33
N SER A 679 -16.43 40.85 8.20
CA SER A 679 -17.81 41.23 7.90
C SER A 679 -18.22 40.86 6.48
N LEU A 680 -17.45 41.27 5.48
CA LEU A 680 -17.64 40.88 4.06
C LEU A 680 -17.71 39.36 3.92
N ALA A 681 -16.84 38.63 4.60
CA ALA A 681 -16.84 37.18 4.57
C ALA A 681 -18.12 36.59 5.21
N LYS A 682 -18.60 37.12 6.35
CA LYS A 682 -19.90 36.72 6.95
C LYS A 682 -21.09 37.00 6.03
N ALA A 683 -21.06 38.10 5.30
CA ALA A 683 -22.06 38.47 4.30
C ALA A 683 -22.01 37.60 3.02
N LYS A 684 -20.99 36.74 2.86
CA LYS A 684 -20.64 36.01 1.62
C LYS A 684 -20.19 36.92 0.47
N GLU A 685 -19.78 38.15 0.77
CA GLU A 685 -19.28 39.15 -0.17
C GLU A 685 -17.75 39.13 -0.35
N LEU A 686 -17.04 38.26 0.39
CA LEU A 686 -15.63 37.93 0.14
C LEU A 686 -15.55 36.93 -1.03
N ASP A 687 -15.76 37.44 -2.24
CA ASP A 687 -15.71 36.69 -3.49
C ASP A 687 -14.29 36.32 -3.95
N SER A 688 -14.19 35.47 -4.99
CA SER A 688 -12.92 35.00 -5.57
C SER A 688 -12.02 36.13 -6.04
N SER A 689 -12.60 37.21 -6.59
CA SER A 689 -11.89 38.34 -7.16
C SER A 689 -11.25 39.20 -6.07
N LEU A 690 -11.97 39.45 -4.96
CA LEU A 690 -11.43 40.12 -3.78
C LEU A 690 -10.36 39.27 -3.08
N ILE A 691 -10.54 37.94 -3.01
CA ILE A 691 -9.54 37.01 -2.48
C ILE A 691 -8.25 37.06 -3.34
N LEU A 692 -8.38 37.11 -4.67
CA LEU A 692 -7.26 37.20 -5.60
C LEU A 692 -6.45 38.49 -5.39
N LEU A 693 -7.14 39.64 -5.30
CA LEU A 693 -6.52 40.95 -5.07
C LEU A 693 -5.73 40.98 -3.74
N ILE A 694 -6.32 40.48 -2.65
CA ILE A 694 -5.64 40.43 -1.33
C ILE A 694 -4.40 39.52 -1.37
N ASN A 695 -4.48 38.36 -2.05
CA ASN A 695 -3.31 37.49 -2.23
C ASN A 695 -2.21 38.16 -3.07
N SER A 696 -2.58 38.81 -4.18
CA SER A 696 -1.66 39.48 -5.12
C SER A 696 -0.97 40.69 -4.49
N ALA A 697 -1.72 41.51 -3.74
CA ALA A 697 -1.20 42.65 -2.99
C ALA A 697 -0.19 42.21 -1.92
N TRP A 698 -0.50 41.13 -1.18
CA TRP A 698 0.45 40.55 -0.23
C TRP A 698 1.71 40.01 -0.91
N ALA A 699 1.59 39.25 -2.01
CA ALA A 699 2.73 38.73 -2.76
C ALA A 699 3.66 39.88 -3.23
N THR A 700 3.07 40.92 -3.83
CA THR A 700 3.79 42.09 -4.33
C THR A 700 4.49 42.87 -3.20
N ALA A 701 3.81 43.02 -2.04
CA ALA A 701 4.37 43.69 -0.88
C ALA A 701 5.49 42.86 -0.20
N LYS A 702 5.34 41.53 -0.10
CA LYS A 702 6.33 40.59 0.45
C LYS A 702 7.69 40.81 -0.25
N GLU A 703 7.69 40.83 -1.57
CA GLU A 703 8.92 40.80 -2.38
C GLU A 703 9.52 42.16 -2.74
N SER A 704 8.70 43.23 -2.84
CA SER A 704 9.22 44.54 -3.22
C SER A 704 10.25 45.07 -2.21
N THR A 705 11.45 45.42 -2.68
CA THR A 705 12.51 46.03 -1.87
C THR A 705 12.31 47.53 -1.64
N SER A 706 11.37 48.17 -2.33
CA SER A 706 11.03 49.60 -2.18
C SER A 706 9.80 49.87 -1.32
N VAL A 707 9.00 48.83 -1.01
CA VAL A 707 7.85 48.93 -0.10
C VAL A 707 8.31 48.92 1.36
N LYS A 708 7.90 49.95 2.11
CA LYS A 708 8.19 50.06 3.56
C LYS A 708 7.67 48.84 4.34
N ASN A 709 8.40 48.41 5.35
CA ASN A 709 8.00 47.31 6.24
C ASN A 709 6.60 47.53 6.86
N GLU A 710 6.29 48.76 7.27
CA GLU A 710 4.97 49.20 7.74
C GLU A 710 3.82 48.71 6.81
N VAL A 711 4.00 48.85 5.50
CA VAL A 711 3.01 48.43 4.49
C VAL A 711 3.00 46.91 4.31
N LYS A 712 4.15 46.23 4.46
CA LYS A 712 4.22 44.77 4.42
C LYS A 712 3.46 44.16 5.60
N ASP A 713 3.62 44.72 6.81
CA ASP A 713 2.95 44.25 8.02
C ASP A 713 1.43 44.45 7.95
N ILE A 714 0.97 45.56 7.36
CA ILE A 714 -0.44 45.79 7.02
C ILE A 714 -0.95 44.71 6.06
N MET A 715 -0.29 44.53 4.90
CA MET A 715 -0.74 43.57 3.88
C MET A 715 -0.73 42.12 4.39
N TYR A 716 0.27 41.73 5.19
CA TYR A 716 0.32 40.44 5.87
C TYR A 716 -0.87 40.26 6.83
N SER A 717 -1.24 41.31 7.57
CA SER A 717 -2.36 41.29 8.50
C SER A 717 -3.69 41.10 7.78
N LEU A 718 -3.91 41.79 6.65
CA LEU A 718 -5.11 41.64 5.81
C LEU A 718 -5.19 40.22 5.20
N TYR A 719 -4.09 39.72 4.62
CA TYR A 719 -3.99 38.34 4.11
C TYR A 719 -4.31 37.32 5.21
N LYS A 720 -3.75 37.51 6.41
CA LYS A 720 -3.94 36.61 7.57
C LYS A 720 -5.37 36.69 8.12
N ALA A 721 -6.02 37.85 8.09
CA ALA A 721 -7.43 38.00 8.41
C ALA A 721 -8.31 37.27 7.38
N MET A 722 -8.07 37.47 6.08
CA MET A 722 -8.78 36.78 5.00
C MET A 722 -8.65 35.25 5.10
N LYS A 723 -7.44 34.72 5.23
CA LYS A 723 -7.20 33.27 5.39
C LYS A 723 -7.85 32.69 6.66
N ARG A 724 -8.01 33.49 7.73
CA ARG A 724 -8.77 33.10 8.94
C ARG A 724 -10.28 33.11 8.68
N SER A 725 -10.82 34.15 8.05
CA SER A 725 -12.25 34.25 7.70
C SER A 725 -12.70 33.13 6.77
N LEU A 726 -11.93 32.79 5.74
CA LEU A 726 -12.27 31.69 4.82
C LEU A 726 -12.35 30.32 5.53
N ARG A 727 -11.51 30.08 6.54
CA ARG A 727 -11.60 28.88 7.41
C ARG A 727 -12.85 28.91 8.30
N SER A 728 -13.28 30.10 8.73
CA SER A 728 -14.51 30.29 9.53
C SER A 728 -15.79 30.00 8.74
N ILE A 729 -15.82 30.33 7.44
CA ILE A 729 -17.05 30.42 6.63
C ILE A 729 -17.24 29.24 5.67
N SER A 730 -16.26 28.35 5.54
CA SER A 730 -16.46 27.02 4.95
C SER A 730 -17.74 26.36 5.51
N PRO A 731 -18.75 26.05 4.67
CA PRO A 731 -19.98 25.39 5.08
C PRO A 731 -19.72 24.11 5.87
N LYS A 732 -20.68 23.71 6.73
CA LYS A 732 -20.57 22.45 7.48
C LYS A 732 -20.47 21.26 6.52
N GLU A 733 -21.14 21.34 5.38
CA GLU A 733 -21.09 20.42 4.24
C GLU A 733 -19.67 20.32 3.65
N ILE A 734 -18.94 21.43 3.48
CA ILE A 734 -17.56 21.40 2.96
C ILE A 734 -16.57 20.89 4.03
N LYS A 735 -16.84 21.09 5.32
CA LYS A 735 -16.06 20.48 6.41
C LYS A 735 -16.31 18.97 6.48
N LEU A 736 -17.56 18.55 6.35
CA LEU A 736 -18.00 17.16 6.28
C LEU A 736 -17.44 16.45 5.04
N LEU A 737 -17.52 17.04 3.84
CA LEU A 737 -16.94 16.47 2.62
C LEU A 737 -15.43 16.27 2.76
N LYS A 738 -14.71 17.21 3.37
CA LYS A 738 -13.27 17.04 3.65
C LYS A 738 -12.99 15.90 4.62
N HIS A 739 -13.91 15.60 5.55
CA HIS A 739 -13.82 14.42 6.40
C HIS A 739 -14.09 13.14 5.60
N LEU A 740 -15.25 13.03 4.94
CA LEU A 740 -15.70 11.85 4.16
C LEU A 740 -14.74 11.47 3.01
N LEU A 741 -14.11 12.45 2.36
CA LEU A 741 -13.15 12.22 1.27
C LEU A 741 -11.76 11.83 1.78
N ASN A 742 -11.40 12.24 3.01
CA ASN A 742 -10.12 11.90 3.64
C ASN A 742 -10.12 10.50 4.28
N ILE A 743 -11.28 10.00 4.74
CA ILE A 743 -11.41 8.60 5.15
C ILE A 743 -10.93 7.72 4.00
N ALA A 744 -9.99 6.81 4.24
CA ALA A 744 -9.46 5.95 3.18
C ALA A 744 -10.49 4.89 2.80
N ASP A 745 -10.95 4.16 3.80
CA ASP A 745 -11.85 3.02 3.70
C ASP A 745 -13.27 3.38 3.18
N PRO A 746 -13.91 2.54 2.35
CA PRO A 746 -15.29 2.75 1.91
C PRO A 746 -16.35 2.58 3.02
N GLU A 747 -16.24 1.56 3.89
CA GLU A 747 -17.24 1.27 4.91
C GLU A 747 -17.28 2.36 5.99
N GLU A 748 -16.12 2.82 6.47
CA GLU A 748 -16.01 3.96 7.38
C GLU A 748 -16.58 5.24 6.75
N ARG A 749 -16.37 5.46 5.45
CA ARG A 749 -16.93 6.61 4.72
C ARG A 749 -18.45 6.52 4.64
N PHE A 750 -19.02 5.36 4.37
CA PHE A 750 -20.48 5.19 4.35
C PHE A 750 -21.10 5.26 5.75
N SER A 751 -20.42 4.74 6.77
CA SER A 751 -20.83 4.87 8.18
C SER A 751 -20.82 6.33 8.65
N ALA A 752 -19.77 7.08 8.31
CA ALA A 752 -19.68 8.52 8.58
C ALA A 752 -20.72 9.32 7.78
N LEU A 753 -21.05 8.92 6.55
CA LEU A 753 -22.11 9.52 5.74
C LEU A 753 -23.50 9.31 6.38
N ALA A 754 -23.83 8.08 6.77
CA ALA A 754 -25.08 7.75 7.45
C ALA A 754 -25.21 8.48 8.82
N THR A 755 -24.09 8.60 9.54
CA THR A 755 -24.00 9.36 10.79
C THR A 755 -24.25 10.86 10.55
N ALA A 756 -23.76 11.42 9.46
CA ALA A 756 -23.96 12.83 9.12
C ALA A 756 -25.41 13.19 8.72
N PHE A 757 -26.22 12.18 8.36
CA PHE A 757 -27.66 12.31 8.10
C PHE A 757 -28.56 11.96 9.29
N SER A 758 -27.98 11.70 10.46
CA SER A 758 -28.70 11.29 11.69
C SER A 758 -28.47 12.32 12.79
N PRO A 759 -29.46 13.09 13.26
CA PRO A 759 -30.90 12.91 13.07
C PRO A 759 -31.42 13.37 11.70
N GLY A 760 -32.48 12.70 11.24
CA GLY A 760 -33.24 13.08 10.04
C GLY A 760 -34.12 14.33 10.24
N ASP A 761 -34.93 14.63 9.22
CA ASP A 761 -35.51 15.96 8.94
C ASP A 761 -36.33 16.64 10.08
N ASP A 762 -36.78 15.93 11.12
CA ASP A 762 -37.75 16.41 12.14
C ASP A 762 -37.20 16.60 13.57
N HIS A 763 -35.89 16.58 13.82
CA HIS A 763 -35.34 16.77 15.18
C HIS A 763 -34.24 17.84 15.29
N GLU A 764 -34.43 18.80 16.21
CA GLU A 764 -33.40 19.77 16.60
C GLU A 764 -32.14 19.06 17.13
N ALA A 765 -30.97 19.47 16.64
CA ALA A 765 -29.70 18.86 17.00
C ALA A 765 -29.34 19.11 18.47
N LYS A 766 -29.21 18.04 19.26
CA LYS A 766 -28.91 18.08 20.70
C LYS A 766 -27.47 18.49 21.04
N ASP A 767 -26.61 18.69 20.04
CA ASP A 767 -25.22 19.15 20.18
C ASP A 767 -24.91 20.21 19.11
N PRO A 768 -24.55 21.46 19.49
CA PRO A 768 -24.19 22.52 18.55
C PRO A 768 -22.80 22.33 17.88
N TYR A 769 -22.03 21.30 18.24
CA TYR A 769 -20.71 21.01 17.65
C TYR A 769 -20.72 19.88 16.61
N ALA A 770 -21.83 19.13 16.47
CA ALA A 770 -21.93 17.99 15.57
C ALA A 770 -22.24 18.39 14.10
N LEU A 771 -21.61 17.69 13.15
CA LEU A 771 -21.61 18.05 11.72
C LEU A 771 -22.77 17.42 10.91
N TYR A 772 -24.00 17.53 11.40
CA TYR A 772 -25.18 17.00 10.72
C TYR A 772 -25.61 17.85 9.52
N THR A 773 -26.09 17.23 8.44
CA THR A 773 -26.70 17.89 7.27
C THR A 773 -27.76 16.99 6.62
N THR A 774 -28.50 17.48 5.62
CA THR A 774 -29.50 16.68 4.90
C THR A 774 -28.91 16.04 3.63
N PRO A 775 -29.41 14.88 3.18
CA PRO A 775 -29.01 14.26 1.92
C PRO A 775 -29.11 15.23 0.73
N LYS A 776 -30.19 16.02 0.68
CA LYS A 776 -30.47 17.00 -0.40
C LYS A 776 -29.42 18.12 -0.48
N GLU A 777 -29.00 18.71 0.65
CA GLU A 777 -27.97 19.75 0.62
C GLU A 777 -26.57 19.18 0.40
N LEU A 778 -26.23 18.01 0.96
CA LEU A 778 -24.93 17.38 0.71
C LEU A 778 -24.76 16.97 -0.76
N HIS A 779 -25.79 16.33 -1.33
CA HIS A 779 -25.87 15.98 -2.76
C HIS A 779 -25.67 17.21 -3.65
N LYS A 780 -26.40 18.30 -3.36
CA LYS A 780 -26.29 19.58 -4.07
C LYS A 780 -24.87 20.16 -4.03
N TRP A 781 -24.17 20.10 -2.90
CA TRP A 781 -22.75 20.53 -2.84
C TRP A 781 -21.81 19.61 -3.63
N ILE A 782 -21.98 18.29 -3.55
CA ILE A 782 -21.21 17.32 -4.35
C ILE A 782 -21.45 17.55 -5.84
N LYS A 783 -22.70 17.72 -6.25
CA LYS A 783 -23.09 18.02 -7.62
C LYS A 783 -22.49 19.34 -8.11
N ILE A 784 -22.57 20.43 -7.33
CA ILE A 784 -21.92 21.71 -7.68
C ILE A 784 -20.41 21.52 -7.88
N MET A 785 -19.73 20.68 -7.08
CA MET A 785 -18.30 20.39 -7.26
C MET A 785 -18.01 19.55 -8.51
N LEU A 786 -18.83 18.54 -8.83
CA LEU A 786 -18.70 17.71 -10.02
C LEU A 786 -19.04 18.48 -11.31
N ASP A 787 -20.10 19.28 -11.29
CA ASP A 787 -20.51 20.14 -12.40
C ASP A 787 -19.42 21.21 -12.67
N SER A 788 -18.87 21.83 -11.61
CA SER A 788 -17.72 22.76 -11.73
C SER A 788 -16.46 22.10 -12.30
N TYR A 789 -16.27 20.80 -12.06
CA TYR A 789 -15.19 20.01 -12.64
C TYR A 789 -15.48 19.57 -14.08
N HIS A 790 -16.76 19.40 -14.46
CA HIS A 790 -17.17 19.00 -15.81
C HIS A 790 -17.33 20.18 -16.78
N LEU A 791 -17.73 21.36 -16.33
CA LEU A 791 -17.68 22.62 -17.11
C LEU A 791 -16.27 23.00 -17.55
N ASN A 792 -15.22 22.44 -16.93
CA ASN A 792 -13.82 22.60 -17.32
C ASN A 792 -13.35 21.68 -18.48
N LYS A 793 -14.25 20.95 -19.16
CA LYS A 793 -13.87 19.88 -20.12
C LYS A 793 -13.52 20.33 -21.55
N GLU A 794 -13.83 21.56 -21.98
CA GLU A 794 -13.83 21.90 -23.42
C GLU A 794 -12.46 22.27 -24.01
N ASP A 795 -11.49 22.72 -23.22
CA ASP A 795 -10.14 23.06 -23.74
C ASP A 795 -9.38 21.83 -24.28
N THR A 796 -9.10 21.85 -25.59
CA THR A 796 -8.63 20.69 -26.35
C THR A 796 -7.25 20.19 -25.95
N ASP A 797 -6.34 21.09 -25.57
CA ASP A 797 -4.92 20.79 -25.37
C ASP A 797 -4.64 20.10 -24.02
N ILE A 798 -5.62 20.11 -23.11
CA ILE A 798 -5.51 19.52 -21.77
C ILE A 798 -5.99 18.04 -21.77
N LYS A 799 -6.48 17.56 -22.92
CA LYS A 799 -7.17 16.26 -23.10
C LYS A 799 -6.29 15.02 -22.95
N GLU A 800 -4.99 15.11 -23.28
CA GLU A 800 -4.04 14.00 -23.04
C GLU A 800 -3.55 13.97 -21.59
N ALA A 801 -3.13 15.11 -21.04
CA ALA A 801 -2.62 15.17 -19.66
C ALA A 801 -3.64 14.71 -18.61
N ARG A 802 -4.91 15.12 -18.75
CA ARG A 802 -6.00 14.68 -17.84
C ARG A 802 -6.38 13.21 -17.98
N LYS A 803 -6.09 12.55 -19.12
CA LYS A 803 -6.26 11.09 -19.25
C LYS A 803 -5.25 10.30 -18.42
N MET A 804 -4.10 10.91 -18.09
CA MET A 804 -3.01 10.30 -17.33
C MET A 804 -3.04 10.67 -15.82
N SER A 805 -4.05 11.43 -15.36
CA SER A 805 -4.03 12.07 -14.03
C SER A 805 -5.41 12.18 -13.36
N GLN A 806 -6.23 11.12 -13.40
CA GLN A 806 -7.48 11.09 -12.62
C GLN A 806 -7.19 11.07 -11.10
N PRO A 807 -7.68 12.03 -10.30
CA PRO A 807 -7.53 11.98 -8.85
C PRO A 807 -8.60 11.08 -8.23
N VAL A 808 -8.19 10.20 -7.32
CA VAL A 808 -9.09 9.35 -6.49
C VAL A 808 -10.19 10.18 -5.80
N ILE A 809 -9.94 11.44 -5.48
CA ILE A 809 -10.91 12.37 -4.88
C ILE A 809 -12.14 12.62 -5.79
N ILE A 810 -11.95 12.67 -7.12
CA ILE A 810 -13.07 12.86 -8.06
C ILE A 810 -13.91 11.57 -8.15
N GLN A 811 -13.27 10.41 -8.14
CA GLN A 811 -13.97 9.12 -8.09
C GLN A 811 -14.75 8.96 -6.78
N ARG A 812 -14.15 9.31 -5.64
CA ARG A 812 -14.83 9.35 -4.33
C ARG A 812 -16.01 10.34 -4.29
N LEU A 813 -15.90 11.50 -4.93
CA LEU A 813 -17.04 12.44 -5.09
C LEU A 813 -18.16 11.87 -5.96
N PHE A 814 -17.81 11.11 -7.01
CA PHE A 814 -18.79 10.47 -7.90
C PHE A 814 -19.55 9.34 -7.18
N ILE A 815 -18.83 8.44 -6.49
CA ILE A 815 -19.42 7.40 -5.65
C ILE A 815 -20.32 8.01 -4.56
N LEU A 816 -19.86 9.06 -3.85
CA LEU A 816 -20.68 9.76 -2.86
C LEU A 816 -21.93 10.44 -3.46
N LYS A 817 -21.92 10.83 -4.74
CA LYS A 817 -23.12 11.35 -5.41
C LYS A 817 -24.13 10.22 -5.64
N GLU A 818 -23.68 9.12 -6.25
CA GLU A 818 -24.54 7.99 -6.65
C GLU A 818 -25.17 7.34 -5.41
N THR A 819 -24.40 7.06 -4.36
CA THR A 819 -24.95 6.51 -3.11
C THR A 819 -25.97 7.44 -2.45
N ILE A 820 -25.80 8.77 -2.51
CA ILE A 820 -26.82 9.69 -1.95
C ILE A 820 -28.09 9.72 -2.81
N GLU A 821 -27.97 9.56 -4.13
CA GLU A 821 -29.13 9.43 -5.03
C GLU A 821 -29.91 8.14 -4.73
N GLU A 822 -29.26 6.99 -4.81
CA GLU A 822 -29.86 5.65 -4.67
C GLU A 822 -30.37 5.37 -3.23
N GLU A 823 -29.52 5.53 -2.21
CA GLU A 823 -29.85 5.11 -0.85
C GLU A 823 -30.74 6.11 -0.09
N TYR A 824 -30.66 7.41 -0.43
CA TYR A 824 -31.22 8.50 0.39
C TYR A 824 -32.15 9.48 -0.34
N LEU A 825 -32.20 9.52 -1.67
CA LEU A 825 -33.13 10.38 -2.41
C LEU A 825 -34.23 9.57 -3.08
N GLU A 826 -33.91 8.50 -3.82
CA GLU A 826 -34.91 7.72 -4.58
C GLU A 826 -35.98 7.07 -3.69
N LYS A 827 -35.61 6.56 -2.50
CA LYS A 827 -36.55 5.96 -1.54
C LYS A 827 -37.67 6.91 -1.08
N THR A 828 -37.42 8.23 -1.09
CA THR A 828 -38.45 9.24 -0.78
C THR A 828 -39.62 9.20 -1.76
N THR A 829 -39.36 8.82 -3.02
CA THR A 829 -40.31 8.85 -4.13
C THR A 829 -41.39 7.76 -4.03
N LEU A 830 -41.11 6.67 -3.31
CA LEU A 830 -42.01 5.52 -3.16
C LEU A 830 -43.00 5.63 -1.99
N GLN A 831 -42.87 6.65 -1.14
CA GLN A 831 -43.78 6.90 -0.01
C GLN A 831 -44.80 8.02 -0.25
N THR A 832 -44.88 8.59 -1.46
CA THR A 832 -45.84 9.63 -1.83
C THR A 832 -46.83 9.20 -2.91
N GLN A 833 -47.49 8.06 -2.70
CA GLN A 833 -48.83 7.80 -3.24
C GLN A 833 -49.86 8.44 -2.28
N PRO A 834 -50.82 9.27 -2.74
CA PRO A 834 -51.83 9.83 -1.86
C PRO A 834 -52.86 8.76 -1.48
N GLU A 835 -53.20 8.66 -0.19
CA GLU A 835 -54.34 7.85 0.26
C GLU A 835 -55.64 8.45 -0.29
N GLY A 836 -56.23 7.79 -1.28
CA GLY A 836 -57.54 8.12 -1.82
C GLY A 836 -58.66 7.62 -0.92
N ASP A 837 -59.68 8.46 -0.72
CA ASP A 837 -60.87 8.23 0.11
C ASP A 837 -61.29 6.77 0.33
N THR A 838 -61.43 6.36 1.59
CA THR A 838 -62.49 5.41 1.95
C THR A 838 -63.03 5.72 3.35
N LYS A 839 -64.18 6.41 3.40
CA LYS A 839 -64.97 6.54 4.64
C LYS A 839 -65.74 5.25 4.90
N SER A 840 -65.88 4.87 6.16
CA SER A 840 -66.98 4.04 6.65
C SER A 840 -67.35 4.45 8.08
N GLU A 841 -68.45 5.20 8.17
CA GLU A 841 -69.54 5.09 9.16
C GLU A 841 -69.19 4.78 10.63
N GLU A 842 -69.35 5.82 11.47
CA GLU A 842 -70.08 5.85 12.76
C GLU A 842 -70.28 4.52 13.53
N GLU A 843 -69.58 4.32 14.65
CA GLU A 843 -70.05 4.71 16.02
C GLU A 843 -68.86 4.84 17.00
#